data_AF-A0A286H0M1-F1
#
_entry.id   AF-A0A286H0M1-F1
#
_cell.length_a   1.000
_cell.length_b   1.000
_cell.length_c   1.000
_cell.angle_alpha   90.00
_cell.angle_beta   90.00
_cell.angle_gamma   90.00
#
_symmetry.space_group_name_H-M   'P 1'
#
loop_
_entity.id
_entity.type
_entity.pdbx_description
1 polymer ?
#
loop_
_entity_poly.entity_id
_entity_poly.type
_entity_poly.pdbx_seq_one_letter_code
_entity_poly.pdbx_strand_id
1 'polypeptide(L)'
;MTDVQEPPARALLPLLDSVRHGSRSHATCFYKCGNACDSAIPNQTDNPTFADVAQAAFSRRNLLKAAGVSALVVAAGPVGVAAASDRRGGPGRPSGSRGDLTFQPVEQNLQDELIVPPGYRYSVVMGWGDPVERGAPAFDIDAQTPEAQAKQFGYNCDYIGFLPLDGRGQRFLLVVNHEYTNEQLMFRGVASETAPTTPEQKKIAMMAHGISVVEVQREGNSGSWKPVRDGERNRRITAVTPMELTGPVAGSPYVRTSADPRGRTVLGTLNNCAGGMTPWGTTLHGEENFNQYFGASTPVTENPKEPRYARYGITASAPPGRRWHEVDPRFDLAREPNEVNRFGWVVEVDPYDPRSTPKKRTALGRFKHEGANVQIAEDGRVVAYSGDDERFDYIYKFVSRKKMKRGNDRHARAHNLTLLDEGDLYVARFVGDSPAAEIDGSGRLPSDGEFDGWGQWIPLVKDGRSMIPGKDVAWVLTFTRLAADRLGKRLDRNGDFPDPAAPVVVDAAKVPTRMDRPEDIQVNPVNGRVYAALTNNSERNGTAGRGADEANPLTRSFGYSNGTYAERAGNRNGHVIEWEETRGIAGDRFAWRIFLVAGDPARPETYFAGYDKSKVSAISCPDNLEFDPAGNLWISTDGSVLSRVNQAEGTVGGTNDGLFAVPTQGRERGHLKAFLTVPLGAECSGPLITGDARSVFVAVQHPGETSGSTVDTPTSTWPDRRPVRPYPRPSVAVVFRQDGGRVGS
;
A
#
# COMPACT_ATOMS: atom_id res chain seq x y z
N MET A 1 4.72 55.78 -3.06
CA MET A 1 3.45 55.15 -3.40
C MET A 1 3.56 54.63 -4.82
N THR A 2 3.87 53.35 -4.95
CA THR A 2 3.74 52.61 -6.21
C THR A 2 3.19 51.26 -5.82
N ASP A 3 1.87 51.19 -5.78
CA ASP A 3 1.11 49.94 -5.69
C ASP A 3 1.48 49.08 -6.90
N VAL A 4 2.17 47.97 -6.64
CA VAL A 4 2.26 46.88 -7.60
C VAL A 4 1.08 45.96 -7.28
N GLN A 5 0.00 46.10 -8.05
CA GLN A 5 -1.12 45.16 -8.02
C GLN A 5 -0.58 43.76 -8.34
N GLU A 6 -0.82 42.81 -7.43
CA GLU A 6 -0.63 41.39 -7.72
C GLU A 6 -1.49 41.01 -8.95
N PRO A 7 -0.94 40.22 -9.89
CA PRO A 7 -1.71 39.77 -11.04
C PRO A 7 -2.87 38.89 -10.55
N PRO A 8 -4.09 39.05 -11.11
CA PRO A 8 -5.23 38.25 -10.72
C PRO A 8 -4.94 36.77 -10.98
N ALA A 9 -5.20 35.94 -9.97
CA ALA A 9 -5.19 34.49 -10.11
C ALA A 9 -6.06 34.11 -11.31
N ARG A 10 -5.47 33.41 -12.28
CA ARG A 10 -6.22 32.89 -13.44
C ARG A 10 -7.33 31.98 -12.92
N ALA A 11 -8.58 32.40 -13.10
CA ALA A 11 -9.72 31.52 -12.97
C ALA A 11 -9.56 30.38 -14.00
N LEU A 12 -9.47 29.15 -13.52
CA LEU A 12 -9.52 27.96 -14.36
C LEU A 12 -10.91 27.90 -15.03
N LEU A 13 -10.93 27.67 -16.35
CA LEU A 13 -12.17 27.51 -17.12
C LEU A 13 -12.90 26.23 -16.65
N PRO A 14 -14.24 26.26 -16.44
CA PRO A 14 -14.97 25.20 -15.75
C PRO A 14 -15.41 24.04 -16.68
N LEU A 15 -14.56 23.63 -17.64
CA LEU A 15 -14.95 22.68 -18.69
C LEU A 15 -14.19 21.33 -18.68
N LEU A 16 -13.41 21.01 -17.64
CA LEU A 16 -12.74 19.70 -17.49
C LEU A 16 -12.73 19.18 -16.03
N ASP A 17 -13.75 19.48 -15.23
CA ASP A 17 -13.69 19.34 -13.76
C ASP A 17 -14.11 17.97 -13.17
N SER A 18 -14.41 16.95 -13.98
CA SER A 18 -14.94 15.68 -13.43
C SER A 18 -13.93 14.53 -13.30
N VAL A 19 -12.87 14.48 -14.11
CA VAL A 19 -11.89 13.37 -14.10
C VAL A 19 -10.51 13.92 -14.45
N ARG A 20 -9.54 13.81 -13.53
CA ARG A 20 -8.22 14.46 -13.67
C ARG A 20 -7.15 13.52 -14.23
N HIS A 21 -7.08 12.28 -13.74
CA HIS A 21 -6.07 11.29 -14.12
C HIS A 21 -6.70 9.89 -14.26
N GLY A 22 -6.88 9.42 -15.50
CA GLY A 22 -7.50 8.10 -15.74
C GLY A 22 -9.01 8.12 -15.51
N SER A 23 -9.52 7.20 -14.68
CA SER A 23 -10.91 7.17 -14.18
C SER A 23 -11.05 7.68 -12.75
N ARG A 24 -9.94 7.94 -12.03
CA ARG A 24 -9.98 8.44 -10.64
C ARG A 24 -10.58 9.84 -10.60
N SER A 25 -11.45 10.05 -9.62
CA SER A 25 -12.11 11.34 -9.42
C SER A 25 -11.09 12.39 -8.96
N HIS A 26 -11.41 13.67 -9.15
CA HIS A 26 -10.60 14.76 -8.59
C HIS A 26 -10.48 14.61 -7.06
N ALA A 27 -11.57 14.23 -6.41
CA ALA A 27 -11.64 14.06 -4.96
C ALA A 27 -10.66 12.98 -4.46
N THR A 28 -10.61 11.82 -5.12
CA THR A 28 -9.68 10.74 -4.80
C THR A 28 -8.23 11.15 -4.98
N CYS A 29 -7.92 11.80 -6.11
CA CYS A 29 -6.59 12.34 -6.32
C CYS A 29 -6.22 13.35 -5.22
N PHE A 30 -7.14 14.21 -4.81
CA PHE A 30 -6.89 15.26 -3.82
C PHE A 30 -6.61 14.69 -2.42
N TYR A 31 -7.40 13.72 -1.96
CA TYR A 31 -7.34 13.25 -0.58
C TYR A 31 -6.46 12.02 -0.36
N LYS A 32 -6.62 10.96 -1.16
CA LYS A 32 -5.86 9.71 -0.96
C LYS A 32 -4.39 9.96 -1.25
N CYS A 33 -4.07 10.40 -2.47
CA CYS A 33 -2.69 10.56 -2.93
C CYS A 33 -2.18 12.02 -3.01
N GLY A 34 -2.96 13.02 -2.59
CA GLY A 34 -2.46 14.40 -2.42
C GLY A 34 -2.07 15.09 -3.72
N ASN A 35 -2.76 14.75 -4.81
CA ASN A 35 -2.47 15.18 -6.18
C ASN A 35 -1.06 14.81 -6.63
N ALA A 36 -0.54 13.65 -6.22
CA ALA A 36 0.79 13.18 -6.60
C ALA A 36 1.03 13.20 -8.13
N CYS A 37 0.01 12.95 -8.95
CA CYS A 37 0.08 13.03 -10.42
C CYS A 37 0.30 14.45 -10.98
N ASP A 38 -0.07 15.50 -10.25
CA ASP A 38 0.11 16.90 -10.69
C ASP A 38 1.43 17.52 -10.23
N SER A 39 2.15 16.80 -9.36
CA SER A 39 3.41 17.23 -8.80
C SER A 39 4.57 16.54 -9.49
N ALA A 40 5.76 17.15 -9.42
CA ALA A 40 6.98 16.47 -9.86
C ALA A 40 7.15 15.17 -9.06
N ILE A 41 7.56 14.10 -9.74
CA ILE A 41 7.85 12.81 -9.11
C ILE A 41 8.96 13.02 -8.08
N PRO A 42 8.75 12.68 -6.79
CA PRO A 42 9.76 12.92 -5.76
C PRO A 42 11.02 12.07 -5.93
N ASN A 43 10.89 10.83 -6.41
CA ASN A 43 12.05 10.05 -6.84
C ASN A 43 12.57 10.56 -8.20
N GLN A 44 13.50 11.50 -8.15
CA GLN A 44 14.18 12.07 -9.33
C GLN A 44 15.49 11.37 -9.67
N THR A 45 15.78 10.22 -9.06
CA THR A 45 17.06 9.57 -9.28
C THR A 45 17.21 9.05 -10.72
N ASP A 46 18.43 9.15 -11.22
CA ASP A 46 18.90 8.47 -12.43
C ASP A 46 19.15 6.97 -12.22
N ASN A 47 18.61 6.37 -11.14
CA ASN A 47 18.82 4.95 -10.84
C ASN A 47 18.44 4.14 -12.09
N PRO A 48 19.43 3.50 -12.74
CA PRO A 48 19.22 2.91 -14.05
C PRO A 48 18.10 1.89 -13.99
N THR A 49 17.27 1.87 -15.03
CA THR A 49 16.47 0.67 -15.29
C THR A 49 17.43 -0.49 -15.54
N PHE A 50 17.00 -1.74 -15.37
CA PHE A 50 17.87 -2.87 -15.67
C PHE A 50 18.44 -2.81 -17.10
N ALA A 51 17.65 -2.30 -18.06
CA ALA A 51 18.07 -2.09 -19.44
C ALA A 51 19.31 -1.17 -19.57
N ASP A 52 19.37 -0.08 -18.79
CA ASP A 52 20.51 0.85 -18.79
C ASP A 52 21.79 0.19 -18.25
N VAL A 53 21.65 -0.66 -17.21
CA VAL A 53 22.77 -1.44 -16.65
C VAL A 53 23.27 -2.50 -17.62
N ALA A 54 22.35 -3.22 -18.27
CA ALA A 54 22.66 -4.26 -19.24
C ALA A 54 23.37 -3.66 -20.47
N GLN A 55 22.87 -2.56 -21.05
CA GLN A 55 23.50 -1.86 -22.16
C GLN A 55 24.91 -1.34 -21.80
N ALA A 56 25.11 -0.82 -20.59
CA ALA A 56 26.42 -0.40 -20.10
C ALA A 56 27.40 -1.59 -19.89
N ALA A 57 26.90 -2.76 -19.49
CA ALA A 57 27.71 -3.98 -19.37
C ALA A 57 28.09 -4.54 -20.75
N PHE A 58 27.19 -4.50 -21.73
CA PHE A 58 27.47 -4.92 -23.11
C PHE A 58 28.45 -3.97 -23.84
N SER A 59 28.35 -2.66 -23.64
CA SER A 59 29.29 -1.69 -24.22
C SER A 59 30.72 -1.85 -23.67
N ARG A 60 30.87 -2.13 -22.37
CA ARG A 60 32.16 -2.47 -21.75
C ARG A 60 32.74 -3.79 -22.27
N ARG A 61 31.90 -4.79 -22.55
CA ARG A 61 32.34 -6.09 -23.12
C ARG A 61 32.78 -5.97 -24.58
N ASN A 62 32.19 -5.05 -25.35
CA ASN A 62 32.64 -4.73 -26.71
C ASN A 62 33.94 -3.91 -26.72
N LEU A 63 34.17 -3.06 -25.70
CA LEU A 63 35.45 -2.36 -25.51
C LEU A 63 36.60 -3.33 -25.19
N LEU A 64 36.33 -4.39 -24.41
CA LEU A 64 37.30 -5.45 -24.12
C LEU A 64 37.55 -6.39 -25.31
N LYS A 65 36.57 -6.56 -26.21
CA LYS A 65 36.77 -7.30 -27.48
C LYS A 65 37.59 -6.53 -28.51
N ALA A 66 37.71 -5.21 -28.39
CA ALA A 66 38.55 -4.38 -29.27
C ALA A 66 40.05 -4.42 -28.91
N ALA A 67 40.44 -5.01 -27.78
CA ALA A 67 41.82 -5.00 -27.27
C ALA A 67 42.55 -6.36 -27.29
N GLY A 68 42.00 -7.41 -27.92
CA GLY A 68 42.63 -8.73 -27.89
C GLY A 68 42.26 -9.62 -29.06
N VAL A 69 42.98 -9.47 -30.18
CA VAL A 69 43.04 -10.49 -31.23
C VAL A 69 44.22 -11.40 -30.93
N SER A 70 43.94 -12.62 -30.46
CA SER A 70 44.83 -13.78 -30.55
C SER A 70 44.00 -15.05 -30.38
N ALA A 71 43.93 -15.85 -31.45
CA ALA A 71 43.18 -17.10 -31.52
C ALA A 71 43.96 -18.28 -30.91
N LEU A 72 43.28 -19.23 -30.25
CA LEU A 72 43.41 -20.66 -30.57
C LEU A 72 42.24 -21.49 -29.99
N VAL A 73 42.09 -22.70 -30.55
CA VAL A 73 40.86 -23.47 -30.80
C VAL A 73 40.75 -24.75 -29.95
N VAL A 74 39.54 -25.00 -29.44
CA VAL A 74 38.78 -26.27 -29.18
C VAL A 74 39.36 -27.38 -28.27
N ALA A 75 38.53 -27.76 -27.28
CA ALA A 75 38.15 -29.17 -27.03
C ALA A 75 36.72 -29.23 -26.45
N ALA A 76 35.82 -29.89 -27.16
CA ALA A 76 34.44 -30.14 -26.77
C ALA A 76 34.35 -31.39 -25.87
N GLY A 77 33.54 -31.31 -24.81
CA GLY A 77 33.13 -32.45 -23.98
C GLY A 77 31.80 -32.13 -23.29
N PRO A 78 30.83 -33.07 -23.24
CA PRO A 78 29.49 -32.77 -22.78
C PRO A 78 29.46 -32.71 -21.25
N VAL A 79 29.10 -31.56 -20.69
CA VAL A 79 28.75 -31.46 -19.27
C VAL A 79 27.23 -31.40 -19.21
N GLY A 80 26.65 -32.48 -18.68
CA GLY A 80 25.22 -32.68 -18.58
C GLY A 80 24.52 -31.58 -17.79
N VAL A 81 23.39 -31.14 -18.34
CA VAL A 81 22.41 -30.28 -17.66
C VAL A 81 21.85 -31.07 -16.47
N ALA A 82 22.12 -30.61 -15.26
CA ALA A 82 21.40 -31.08 -14.08
C ALA A 82 19.97 -30.51 -14.14
N ALA A 83 19.07 -31.27 -14.75
CA ALA A 83 17.64 -31.06 -14.58
C ALA A 83 17.30 -31.16 -13.09
N ALA A 84 16.76 -30.09 -12.52
CA ALA A 84 16.15 -30.13 -11.20
C ALA A 84 15.01 -31.16 -11.24
N SER A 85 15.21 -32.28 -10.53
CA SER A 85 14.26 -33.38 -10.48
C SER A 85 13.02 -32.97 -9.68
N ASP A 86 11.89 -32.95 -10.35
CA ASP A 86 10.55 -33.03 -9.75
C ASP A 86 10.50 -34.18 -8.74
N ARG A 87 10.35 -33.85 -7.46
CA ARG A 87 10.03 -34.85 -6.44
C ARG A 87 8.55 -35.22 -6.57
N ARG A 88 8.30 -36.31 -7.31
CA ARG A 88 7.00 -36.99 -7.34
C ARG A 88 6.63 -37.52 -5.95
N GLY A 89 5.56 -36.98 -5.37
CA GLY A 89 4.88 -37.53 -4.20
C GLY A 89 4.19 -38.87 -4.52
N GLY A 90 4.21 -39.80 -3.56
CA GLY A 90 3.58 -41.11 -3.66
C GLY A 90 2.04 -41.07 -3.64
N PRO A 91 1.36 -42.17 -4.03
CA PRO A 91 -0.07 -42.17 -4.27
C PRO A 91 -0.88 -42.35 -2.97
N GLY A 92 -1.83 -41.45 -2.72
CA GLY A 92 -2.77 -41.53 -1.61
C GLY A 92 -4.11 -40.85 -1.91
N ARG A 93 -5.10 -41.67 -2.30
CA ARG A 93 -6.59 -41.58 -2.35
C ARG A 93 -7.31 -40.20 -2.55
N PRO A 94 -8.40 -40.16 -3.34
CA PRO A 94 -9.18 -38.94 -3.62
C PRO A 94 -10.16 -38.61 -2.49
N SER A 95 -10.21 -37.36 -2.01
CA SER A 95 -11.31 -36.84 -1.17
C SER A 95 -11.38 -35.31 -1.11
N GLY A 96 -12.40 -34.71 -1.72
CA GLY A 96 -12.99 -33.40 -1.37
C GLY A 96 -12.31 -32.11 -1.87
N SER A 97 -13.12 -31.20 -2.39
CA SER A 97 -12.85 -29.81 -2.81
C SER A 97 -12.25 -28.94 -1.69
N ARG A 98 -10.94 -29.02 -1.44
CA ARG A 98 -10.32 -28.36 -0.28
C ARG A 98 -10.06 -26.85 -0.41
N GLY A 99 -10.38 -26.23 -1.54
CA GLY A 99 -10.20 -24.78 -1.74
C GLY A 99 -10.80 -24.19 -3.03
N ASP A 100 -11.48 -25.00 -3.85
CA ASP A 100 -11.94 -24.62 -5.18
C ASP A 100 -12.83 -23.37 -5.13
N LEU A 101 -12.57 -22.42 -6.03
CA LEU A 101 -13.35 -21.20 -6.18
C LEU A 101 -14.53 -21.43 -7.13
N THR A 102 -15.69 -21.87 -6.60
CA THR A 102 -16.85 -22.31 -7.40
C THR A 102 -17.98 -21.28 -7.53
N PHE A 103 -17.88 -20.12 -6.86
CA PHE A 103 -18.86 -19.04 -6.98
C PHE A 103 -18.97 -18.50 -8.42
N GLN A 104 -20.13 -17.95 -8.79
CA GLN A 104 -20.28 -17.23 -10.06
C GLN A 104 -19.69 -15.82 -9.93
N PRO A 105 -18.76 -15.40 -10.81
CA PRO A 105 -18.20 -14.06 -10.75
C PRO A 105 -19.26 -12.97 -10.83
N VAL A 106 -19.04 -11.86 -10.12
CA VAL A 106 -19.84 -10.64 -10.24
C VAL A 106 -19.39 -9.85 -11.47
N GLU A 107 -20.34 -9.31 -12.22
CA GLU A 107 -20.07 -8.46 -13.37
C GLU A 107 -19.68 -7.04 -12.96
N GLN A 108 -18.84 -6.39 -13.76
CA GLN A 108 -18.53 -4.98 -13.61
C GLN A 108 -19.80 -4.13 -13.68
N ASN A 109 -19.91 -3.14 -12.80
CA ASN A 109 -21.10 -2.28 -12.71
C ASN A 109 -20.76 -0.91 -12.09
N LEU A 110 -21.77 -0.05 -11.95
CA LEU A 110 -21.69 1.30 -11.36
C LEU A 110 -22.78 1.50 -10.29
N GLN A 111 -23.22 0.42 -9.63
CA GLN A 111 -24.33 0.50 -8.69
C GLN A 111 -23.88 1.12 -7.37
N ASP A 112 -24.74 1.91 -6.73
CA ASP A 112 -24.51 2.41 -5.36
C ASP A 112 -24.83 1.32 -4.32
N GLU A 113 -24.16 0.17 -4.41
CA GLU A 113 -24.44 -1.05 -3.65
C GLU A 113 -23.20 -1.94 -3.52
N LEU A 114 -23.12 -2.72 -2.43
CA LEU A 114 -22.17 -3.83 -2.32
C LEU A 114 -22.76 -5.07 -2.99
N ILE A 115 -22.30 -5.37 -4.21
CA ILE A 115 -22.80 -6.50 -5.01
C ILE A 115 -21.99 -7.76 -4.72
N VAL A 116 -22.67 -8.83 -4.31
CA VAL A 116 -22.07 -10.12 -3.94
C VAL A 116 -22.61 -11.25 -4.83
N PRO A 117 -21.94 -12.42 -4.91
CA PRO A 117 -22.37 -13.51 -5.77
C PRO A 117 -23.72 -14.11 -5.33
N PRO A 118 -24.46 -14.76 -6.25
CA PRO A 118 -25.62 -15.55 -5.88
C PRO A 118 -25.32 -16.57 -4.78
N GLY A 119 -26.22 -16.70 -3.79
CA GLY A 119 -26.04 -17.57 -2.62
C GLY A 119 -25.30 -16.92 -1.44
N TYR A 120 -24.79 -15.70 -1.62
CA TYR A 120 -24.18 -14.89 -0.56
C TYR A 120 -25.15 -13.81 -0.05
N ARG A 121 -24.85 -13.26 1.12
CA ARG A 121 -25.40 -12.00 1.67
C ARG A 121 -24.27 -11.24 2.33
N TYR A 122 -24.51 -9.96 2.63
CA TYR A 122 -23.62 -9.17 3.45
C TYR A 122 -24.36 -8.48 4.60
N SER A 123 -23.61 -8.03 5.60
CA SER A 123 -24.07 -7.13 6.65
C SER A 123 -23.00 -6.10 6.98
N VAL A 124 -23.40 -4.85 7.30
CA VAL A 124 -22.48 -3.84 7.83
C VAL A 124 -22.19 -4.11 9.30
N VAL A 125 -20.92 -4.11 9.68
CA VAL A 125 -20.45 -4.41 11.04
C VAL A 125 -20.22 -3.12 11.83
N MET A 126 -19.51 -2.16 11.23
CA MET A 126 -19.23 -0.83 11.78
C MET A 126 -19.19 0.17 10.62
N GLY A 127 -19.77 1.36 10.81
CA GLY A 127 -19.65 2.49 9.90
C GLY A 127 -19.12 3.74 10.60
N TRP A 128 -18.58 4.69 9.83
CA TRP A 128 -18.12 5.98 10.35
C TRP A 128 -19.13 6.60 11.32
N GLY A 129 -18.65 7.04 12.47
CA GLY A 129 -19.46 7.65 13.52
C GLY A 129 -20.06 6.66 14.52
N ASP A 130 -20.05 5.34 14.25
CA ASP A 130 -20.59 4.36 15.20
C ASP A 130 -19.84 4.42 16.55
N PRO A 131 -20.54 4.31 17.70
CA PRO A 131 -19.90 4.30 19.01
C PRO A 131 -18.84 3.20 19.15
N VAL A 132 -17.60 3.57 19.50
CA VAL A 132 -16.52 2.61 19.80
C VAL A 132 -16.26 2.58 21.30
N GLU A 133 -15.85 3.70 21.88
CA GLU A 133 -15.54 3.75 23.31
C GLU A 133 -16.81 3.90 24.16
N ARG A 134 -16.73 3.44 25.41
CA ARG A 134 -17.81 3.59 26.38
C ARG A 134 -18.18 5.07 26.54
N GLY A 135 -19.46 5.38 26.37
CA GLY A 135 -19.98 6.74 26.46
C GLY A 135 -19.74 7.60 25.21
N ALA A 136 -19.31 7.01 24.09
CA ALA A 136 -19.38 7.68 22.79
C ALA A 136 -20.85 8.02 22.46
N PRO A 137 -21.14 9.26 22.03
CA PRO A 137 -22.51 9.65 21.66
C PRO A 137 -22.95 8.94 20.37
N ALA A 138 -24.27 8.88 20.15
CA ALA A 138 -24.80 8.47 18.86
C ALA A 138 -24.32 9.44 17.76
N PHE A 139 -24.07 8.91 16.56
CA PHE A 139 -23.62 9.74 15.45
C PHE A 139 -24.72 10.68 14.97
N ASP A 140 -24.38 11.96 14.86
CA ASP A 140 -25.20 12.98 14.23
C ASP A 140 -24.28 13.82 13.33
N ILE A 141 -24.50 13.73 12.02
CA ILE A 141 -23.68 14.43 11.02
C ILE A 141 -23.78 15.96 11.17
N ASP A 142 -24.91 16.46 11.67
CA ASP A 142 -25.18 17.90 11.81
C ASP A 142 -24.69 18.45 13.18
N ALA A 143 -24.25 17.59 14.10
CA ALA A 143 -23.84 17.96 15.47
C ALA A 143 -22.54 17.25 15.93
N GLN A 144 -21.56 17.15 15.03
CA GLN A 144 -20.25 16.57 15.33
C GLN A 144 -19.40 17.47 16.24
N THR A 145 -18.59 16.86 17.12
CA THR A 145 -17.52 17.55 17.87
C THR A 145 -16.24 16.71 17.88
N PRO A 146 -15.05 17.31 18.10
CA PRO A 146 -13.81 16.57 18.22
C PRO A 146 -13.87 15.49 19.32
N GLU A 147 -14.50 15.78 20.46
CA GLU A 147 -14.61 14.87 21.60
C GLU A 147 -15.52 13.68 21.30
N ALA A 148 -16.61 13.90 20.54
CA ALA A 148 -17.47 12.83 20.05
C ALA A 148 -16.72 11.94 19.07
N GLN A 149 -16.13 12.56 18.03
CA GLN A 149 -15.43 11.84 16.97
C GLN A 149 -14.23 11.05 17.51
N ALA A 150 -13.53 11.55 18.53
CA ALA A 150 -12.41 10.85 19.19
C ALA A 150 -12.81 9.52 19.85
N LYS A 151 -14.11 9.27 20.05
CA LYS A 151 -14.65 8.04 20.68
C LYS A 151 -15.50 7.18 19.73
N GLN A 152 -15.77 7.68 18.53
CA GLN A 152 -16.57 7.02 17.50
C GLN A 152 -15.67 6.33 16.48
N PHE A 153 -16.21 5.44 15.66
CA PHE A 153 -15.48 4.84 14.55
C PHE A 153 -15.01 5.94 13.59
N GLY A 154 -13.77 5.85 13.13
CA GLY A 154 -13.16 6.88 12.28
C GLY A 154 -13.72 6.89 10.85
N TYR A 155 -13.13 7.73 10.02
CA TYR A 155 -13.52 7.94 8.62
C TYR A 155 -12.57 7.19 7.67
N ASN A 156 -13.06 6.84 6.48
CA ASN A 156 -12.33 6.08 5.47
C ASN A 156 -11.62 4.87 6.05
N CYS A 157 -12.45 3.90 6.45
CA CYS A 157 -11.95 2.66 7.03
C CYS A 157 -11.16 1.86 6.01
N ASP A 158 -9.98 1.41 6.40
CA ASP A 158 -9.05 0.65 5.55
C ASP A 158 -8.77 -0.72 6.20
N TYR A 159 -7.50 -1.14 6.29
CA TYR A 159 -7.01 -2.39 6.86
C TYR A 159 -7.88 -2.98 7.96
N ILE A 160 -8.15 -4.27 7.85
CA ILE A 160 -8.89 -5.04 8.86
C ILE A 160 -7.98 -6.11 9.47
N GLY A 161 -7.64 -5.94 10.75
CA GLY A 161 -7.07 -6.96 11.61
C GLY A 161 -8.13 -7.71 12.41
N PHE A 162 -7.90 -9.01 12.69
CA PHE A 162 -8.89 -9.87 13.35
C PHE A 162 -8.24 -10.85 14.33
N LEU A 163 -8.36 -10.56 15.63
CA LEU A 163 -7.63 -11.29 16.68
C LEU A 163 -8.58 -12.02 17.64
N PRO A 164 -8.36 -13.31 17.93
CA PRO A 164 -9.29 -14.11 18.72
C PRO A 164 -9.36 -13.69 20.18
N LEU A 165 -10.56 -13.53 20.73
CA LEU A 165 -10.80 -13.31 22.16
C LEU A 165 -11.19 -14.57 22.92
N ASP A 166 -11.62 -15.60 22.21
CA ASP A 166 -11.95 -16.90 22.79
C ASP A 166 -11.44 -18.07 21.96
N GLY A 167 -11.30 -19.23 22.59
CA GLY A 167 -10.91 -20.47 21.91
C GLY A 167 -12.03 -21.12 21.10
N ARG A 168 -13.24 -20.52 21.06
CA ARG A 168 -14.41 -21.05 20.35
C ARG A 168 -14.61 -20.42 18.97
N GLY A 169 -13.85 -19.38 18.64
CA GLY A 169 -14.00 -18.65 17.38
C GLY A 169 -15.30 -17.87 17.30
N GLN A 170 -15.84 -17.44 18.45
CA GLN A 170 -17.11 -16.71 18.53
C GLN A 170 -16.93 -15.24 18.88
N ARG A 171 -15.78 -14.86 19.45
CA ARG A 171 -15.46 -13.47 19.79
C ARG A 171 -14.07 -13.09 19.33
N PHE A 172 -13.95 -11.90 18.75
CA PHE A 172 -12.71 -11.37 18.20
C PHE A 172 -12.58 -9.87 18.49
N LEU A 173 -11.36 -9.36 18.38
CA LEU A 173 -11.07 -7.94 18.20
C LEU A 173 -10.99 -7.68 16.70
N LEU A 174 -11.84 -6.78 16.23
CA LEU A 174 -11.75 -6.14 14.93
C LEU A 174 -10.90 -4.88 15.09
N VAL A 175 -9.77 -4.79 14.37
CA VAL A 175 -8.88 -3.63 14.38
C VAL A 175 -8.93 -2.99 13.01
N VAL A 176 -9.31 -1.72 12.93
CA VAL A 176 -9.59 -1.05 11.65
C VAL A 176 -8.85 0.27 11.54
N ASN A 177 -8.11 0.46 10.45
CA ASN A 177 -7.46 1.72 10.11
C ASN A 177 -8.47 2.77 9.62
N HIS A 178 -8.12 4.04 9.76
CA HIS A 178 -8.89 5.21 9.31
C HIS A 178 -7.90 6.16 8.63
N GLU A 179 -7.85 6.08 7.31
CA GLU A 179 -6.75 6.62 6.51
C GLU A 179 -6.84 8.15 6.43
N TYR A 180 -7.92 8.67 5.86
CA TYR A 180 -8.10 10.10 5.64
C TYR A 180 -9.56 10.56 5.83
N THR A 181 -9.86 11.82 5.49
CA THR A 181 -11.20 12.41 5.60
C THR A 181 -11.58 13.17 4.33
N ASN A 182 -12.86 13.12 3.97
CA ASN A 182 -13.47 13.93 2.92
C ASN A 182 -14.34 15.03 3.54
N GLU A 183 -13.78 16.21 3.81
CA GLU A 183 -14.50 17.26 4.54
C GLU A 183 -15.82 17.68 3.86
N GLN A 184 -15.87 17.66 2.53
CA GLN A 184 -17.06 17.96 1.75
C GLN A 184 -18.14 16.88 1.85
N LEU A 185 -17.77 15.65 2.23
CA LEU A 185 -18.69 14.53 2.54
C LEU A 185 -18.90 14.34 4.05
N MET A 186 -18.22 15.12 4.90
CA MET A 186 -18.40 15.09 6.35
C MET A 186 -19.23 16.27 6.87
N PHE A 187 -19.18 17.43 6.22
CA PHE A 187 -19.75 18.66 6.74
C PHE A 187 -20.62 19.38 5.70
N ARG A 188 -21.82 19.79 6.10
CA ARG A 188 -22.69 20.64 5.28
C ARG A 188 -22.05 22.00 4.99
N GLY A 189 -22.31 22.53 3.80
CA GLY A 189 -21.78 23.83 3.37
C GLY A 189 -20.31 23.84 2.98
N VAL A 190 -19.59 22.72 3.09
CA VAL A 190 -18.25 22.55 2.50
C VAL A 190 -18.45 22.16 1.04
N ALA A 191 -18.29 23.14 0.14
CA ALA A 191 -18.71 23.03 -1.26
C ALA A 191 -17.80 22.18 -2.15
N SER A 192 -16.55 21.94 -1.75
CA SER A 192 -15.56 21.16 -2.51
C SER A 192 -14.38 20.77 -1.63
N GLU A 193 -13.44 20.02 -2.20
CA GLU A 193 -12.26 19.51 -1.50
C GLU A 193 -11.28 20.61 -1.08
N THR A 194 -11.28 21.71 -1.84
CA THR A 194 -10.45 22.90 -1.59
C THR A 194 -11.17 23.96 -0.77
N ALA A 195 -12.46 23.77 -0.46
CA ALA A 195 -13.22 24.76 0.29
C ALA A 195 -12.64 24.94 1.71
N PRO A 196 -12.65 26.15 2.26
CA PRO A 196 -12.12 26.39 3.59
C PRO A 196 -12.98 25.68 4.64
N THR A 197 -12.31 25.05 5.61
CA THR A 197 -12.95 24.44 6.78
C THR A 197 -12.71 25.26 8.04
N THR A 198 -13.66 25.23 8.96
CA THR A 198 -13.56 25.91 10.25
C THR A 198 -12.52 25.24 11.16
N PRO A 199 -11.99 25.94 12.18
CA PRO A 199 -11.12 25.32 13.18
C PRO A 199 -11.73 24.08 13.86
N GLU A 200 -13.04 24.09 14.11
CA GLU A 200 -13.78 22.96 14.68
C GLU A 200 -13.76 21.76 13.73
N GLN A 201 -14.11 21.97 12.46
CA GLN A 201 -14.12 20.93 11.42
C GLN A 201 -12.73 20.29 11.23
N LYS A 202 -11.65 21.10 11.27
CA LYS A 202 -10.27 20.60 11.20
C LYS A 202 -9.96 19.65 12.38
N LYS A 203 -10.36 20.01 13.60
CA LYS A 203 -10.16 19.17 14.79
C LYS A 203 -11.00 17.89 14.74
N ILE A 204 -12.23 17.96 14.23
CA ILE A 204 -13.07 16.78 14.00
C ILE A 204 -12.37 15.84 13.00
N ALA A 205 -11.92 16.37 11.86
CA ALA A 205 -11.19 15.61 10.86
C ALA A 205 -9.94 14.93 11.45
N MET A 206 -9.13 15.65 12.24
CA MET A 206 -7.99 15.06 12.96
C MET A 206 -8.39 13.87 13.86
N MET A 207 -9.53 13.95 14.54
CA MET A 207 -10.00 12.88 15.43
C MET A 207 -10.65 11.71 14.69
N ALA A 208 -11.00 11.88 13.41
CA ALA A 208 -11.53 10.83 12.56
C ALA A 208 -10.43 9.92 11.99
N HIS A 209 -9.16 10.34 11.99
CA HIS A 209 -8.03 9.51 11.58
C HIS A 209 -7.63 8.48 12.66
N GLY A 210 -6.80 7.52 12.26
CA GLY A 210 -6.08 6.63 13.17
C GLY A 210 -6.59 5.19 13.13
N ILE A 211 -6.89 4.61 14.29
CA ILE A 211 -7.22 3.19 14.41
C ILE A 211 -8.41 3.02 15.37
N SER A 212 -9.33 2.11 15.05
CA SER A 212 -10.39 1.63 15.93
C SER A 212 -10.15 0.19 16.32
N VAL A 213 -10.24 -0.14 17.61
CA VAL A 213 -10.31 -1.50 18.12
C VAL A 213 -11.72 -1.74 18.65
N VAL A 214 -12.40 -2.78 18.17
CA VAL A 214 -13.79 -3.10 18.51
C VAL A 214 -13.91 -4.60 18.80
N GLU A 215 -14.46 -4.97 19.94
CA GLU A 215 -14.85 -6.35 20.18
C GLU A 215 -16.05 -6.70 19.30
N VAL A 216 -15.99 -7.83 18.60
CA VAL A 216 -17.08 -8.34 17.75
C VAL A 216 -17.44 -9.77 18.12
N GLN A 217 -18.68 -10.14 17.89
CA GLN A 217 -19.23 -11.47 18.18
C GLN A 217 -19.95 -12.03 16.96
N ARG A 218 -19.74 -13.33 16.70
CA ARG A 218 -20.41 -14.05 15.63
C ARG A 218 -21.89 -14.23 15.94
N GLU A 219 -22.73 -14.12 14.91
CA GLU A 219 -24.16 -14.37 15.01
C GLU A 219 -24.50 -15.85 14.81
N GLY A 220 -24.63 -16.58 15.93
CA GLY A 220 -24.97 -18.00 15.93
C GLY A 220 -23.96 -18.82 15.12
N ASN A 221 -24.45 -19.65 14.20
CA ASN A 221 -23.61 -20.47 13.33
C ASN A 221 -23.37 -19.83 11.94
N SER A 222 -23.79 -18.58 11.74
CA SER A 222 -23.64 -17.88 10.46
C SER A 222 -22.22 -17.32 10.26
N GLY A 223 -21.97 -16.79 9.06
CA GLY A 223 -20.79 -15.98 8.78
C GLY A 223 -20.94 -14.48 9.12
N SER A 224 -22.03 -14.07 9.76
CA SER A 224 -22.26 -12.68 10.18
C SER A 224 -21.69 -12.38 11.55
N TRP A 225 -21.39 -11.11 11.79
CA TRP A 225 -20.73 -10.59 12.99
C TRP A 225 -21.35 -9.26 13.40
N LYS A 226 -21.39 -9.02 14.71
CA LYS A 226 -21.90 -7.78 15.31
C LYS A 226 -20.92 -7.18 16.31
N PRO A 227 -20.87 -5.85 16.43
CA PRO A 227 -20.04 -5.19 17.44
C PRO A 227 -20.61 -5.38 18.84
N VAL A 228 -19.72 -5.54 19.81
CA VAL A 228 -20.00 -5.55 21.25
C VAL A 228 -19.74 -4.14 21.77
N ARG A 229 -20.79 -3.33 21.83
CA ARG A 229 -20.71 -1.87 22.10
C ARG A 229 -20.05 -1.53 23.44
N ASP A 230 -20.29 -2.33 24.48
CA ASP A 230 -19.73 -2.13 25.82
C ASP A 230 -18.43 -2.93 26.05
N GLY A 231 -17.78 -3.39 24.97
CA GLY A 231 -16.53 -4.16 25.01
C GLY A 231 -15.44 -3.43 25.78
N GLU A 232 -14.82 -4.10 26.75
CA GLU A 232 -13.81 -3.51 27.62
C GLU A 232 -12.52 -3.13 26.88
N ARG A 233 -12.29 -3.73 25.71
CA ARG A 233 -11.12 -3.47 24.85
C ARG A 233 -11.40 -2.47 23.73
N ASN A 234 -12.63 -1.97 23.62
CA ASN A 234 -12.94 -1.00 22.57
C ASN A 234 -12.12 0.27 22.80
N ARG A 235 -11.51 0.79 21.73
CA ARG A 235 -10.56 1.89 21.83
C ARG A 235 -10.45 2.66 20.52
N ARG A 236 -10.31 3.98 20.62
CA ARG A 236 -9.80 4.82 19.55
C ARG A 236 -8.34 5.21 19.78
N ILE A 237 -7.58 5.17 18.70
CA ILE A 237 -6.23 5.72 18.58
C ILE A 237 -6.33 6.78 17.49
N THR A 238 -5.94 8.02 17.78
CA THR A 238 -6.19 9.19 16.92
C THR A 238 -4.92 9.96 16.62
N ALA A 239 -5.03 11.05 15.85
CA ALA A 239 -3.94 11.98 15.53
C ALA A 239 -3.30 12.69 16.75
N VAL A 240 -3.81 12.47 17.97
CA VAL A 240 -3.26 13.03 19.21
C VAL A 240 -2.96 11.99 20.29
N THR A 241 -3.17 10.69 20.03
CA THR A 241 -2.85 9.64 21.00
C THR A 241 -1.34 9.58 21.23
N PRO A 242 -0.84 9.63 22.48
CA PRO A 242 0.59 9.49 22.75
C PRO A 242 1.12 8.11 22.34
N MET A 243 2.25 8.10 21.64
CA MET A 243 2.94 6.90 21.13
C MET A 243 4.41 6.93 21.51
N GLU A 244 5.00 5.76 21.70
CA GLU A 244 6.43 5.60 21.94
C GLU A 244 7.17 5.48 20.60
N LEU A 245 8.22 6.28 20.39
CA LEU A 245 9.16 6.07 19.29
C LEU A 245 10.23 5.08 19.75
N THR A 246 10.38 3.96 19.03
CA THR A 246 11.27 2.85 19.39
C THR A 246 12.25 2.54 18.27
N GLY A 247 13.37 1.87 18.60
CA GLY A 247 14.43 1.55 17.65
C GLY A 247 15.50 2.66 17.50
N PRO A 248 16.39 2.56 16.49
CA PRO A 248 17.63 3.35 16.45
C PRO A 248 17.45 4.86 16.22
N VAL A 249 16.29 5.31 15.76
CA VAL A 249 16.00 6.74 15.52
C VAL A 249 15.51 7.43 16.80
N ALA A 250 14.97 6.66 17.75
CA ALA A 250 14.42 7.18 18.99
C ALA A 250 15.44 8.01 19.79
N GLY A 251 15.14 9.29 19.96
CA GLY A 251 15.97 10.28 20.64
C GLY A 251 17.12 10.87 19.82
N SER A 252 17.23 10.52 18.53
CA SER A 252 18.14 11.20 17.62
C SER A 252 17.75 12.67 17.41
N PRO A 253 18.67 13.55 16.97
CA PRO A 253 18.35 14.96 16.71
C PRO A 253 17.26 15.16 15.64
N TYR A 254 17.02 14.18 14.76
CA TYR A 254 16.10 14.29 13.63
C TYR A 254 14.62 14.22 14.03
N VAL A 255 14.31 13.78 15.26
CA VAL A 255 12.94 13.57 15.77
C VAL A 255 12.66 14.35 17.06
N ARG A 256 13.54 15.29 17.42
CA ARG A 256 13.32 16.19 18.56
C ARG A 256 12.57 17.42 18.09
N THR A 257 11.51 17.76 18.82
CA THR A 257 10.68 18.95 18.60
C THR A 257 10.71 19.83 19.85
N SER A 258 10.14 21.02 19.79
CA SER A 258 10.07 21.88 20.99
C SER A 258 9.24 21.23 22.11
N ALA A 259 8.17 20.51 21.75
CA ALA A 259 7.27 19.81 22.67
C ALA A 259 7.85 18.46 23.19
N ASP A 260 8.75 17.83 22.45
CA ASP A 260 9.46 16.62 22.87
C ASP A 260 10.98 16.72 22.60
N PRO A 261 11.72 17.43 23.48
CA PRO A 261 13.16 17.59 23.36
C PRO A 261 13.94 16.26 23.48
N ARG A 262 13.31 15.21 24.00
CA ARG A 262 13.91 13.88 24.12
C ARG A 262 13.71 13.03 22.87
N GLY A 263 12.78 13.39 21.97
CA GLY A 263 12.54 12.70 20.70
C GLY A 263 12.08 11.24 20.86
N ARG A 264 11.23 10.97 21.86
CA ARG A 264 10.80 9.61 22.23
C ARG A 264 9.28 9.45 22.35
N THR A 265 8.51 10.54 22.37
CA THR A 265 7.07 10.49 22.47
C THR A 265 6.45 11.30 21.34
N VAL A 266 5.67 10.64 20.49
CA VAL A 266 4.99 11.23 19.33
C VAL A 266 3.50 11.30 19.61
N LEU A 267 2.86 12.39 19.19
CA LEU A 267 1.40 12.50 19.25
C LEU A 267 0.81 12.04 17.92
N GLY A 268 0.15 10.89 17.99
CA GLY A 268 -0.71 10.37 16.95
C GLY A 268 -0.05 9.55 15.86
N THR A 269 -0.94 9.01 15.04
CA THR A 269 -0.70 8.32 13.79
C THR A 269 -1.61 8.93 12.73
N LEU A 270 -1.18 8.94 11.48
CA LEU A 270 -1.87 9.60 10.36
C LEU A 270 -1.83 8.72 9.14
N ASN A 271 -2.84 8.87 8.28
CA ASN A 271 -2.86 8.24 6.96
C ASN A 271 -2.56 6.74 7.07
N ASN A 272 -3.33 6.11 7.96
CA ASN A 272 -3.21 4.70 8.24
C ASN A 272 -3.85 3.91 7.10
N CYS A 273 -3.01 3.37 6.22
CA CYS A 273 -3.41 2.66 5.00
C CYS A 273 -3.69 1.18 5.30
N ALA A 274 -2.87 0.26 4.78
CA ALA A 274 -2.92 -1.16 5.08
C ALA A 274 -2.24 -1.54 6.43
N GLY A 275 -2.02 -2.84 6.63
CA GLY A 275 -1.45 -3.37 7.85
C GLY A 275 -1.15 -4.86 7.82
N GLY A 276 -0.76 -5.39 8.97
CA GLY A 276 -0.49 -6.82 9.15
C GLY A 276 -0.71 -7.29 10.58
N MET A 277 -0.80 -8.61 10.78
CA MET A 277 -0.92 -9.23 12.10
C MET A 277 0.37 -9.94 12.48
N THR A 278 0.81 -9.76 13.72
CA THR A 278 2.00 -10.45 14.23
C THR A 278 1.65 -11.80 14.87
N PRO A 279 2.52 -12.81 14.76
CA PRO A 279 2.36 -14.08 15.47
C PRO A 279 2.34 -13.97 16.99
N TRP A 280 2.68 -12.81 17.57
CA TRP A 280 2.61 -12.54 19.01
C TRP A 280 1.38 -11.72 19.43
N GLY A 281 0.41 -11.54 18.54
CA GLY A 281 -0.90 -10.97 18.86
C GLY A 281 -0.86 -9.45 19.01
N THR A 282 -0.18 -8.77 18.10
CA THR A 282 -0.26 -7.33 17.85
C THR A 282 -0.63 -7.07 16.39
N THR A 283 -0.99 -5.83 16.07
CA THR A 283 -1.25 -5.37 14.71
C THR A 283 -0.22 -4.33 14.30
N LEU A 284 0.13 -4.32 13.02
CA LEU A 284 1.05 -3.38 12.38
C LEU A 284 0.26 -2.53 11.39
N HIS A 285 0.54 -1.23 11.35
CA HIS A 285 -0.22 -0.25 10.57
C HIS A 285 0.76 0.66 9.82
N GLY A 286 0.60 0.77 8.50
CA GLY A 286 1.42 1.67 7.68
C GLY A 286 0.97 3.12 7.85
N GLU A 287 1.91 4.05 7.99
CA GLU A 287 1.66 5.47 7.76
C GLU A 287 2.12 5.80 6.34
N GLU A 288 1.17 6.13 5.46
CA GLU A 288 1.38 6.12 4.01
C GLU A 288 1.50 7.56 3.50
N ASN A 289 0.43 8.23 3.07
CA ASN A 289 0.46 9.60 2.56
C ASN A 289 0.53 10.70 3.67
N PHE A 290 1.38 10.48 4.68
CA PHE A 290 1.61 11.43 5.79
C PHE A 290 2.12 12.80 5.34
N ASN A 291 2.72 12.91 4.15
CA ASN A 291 3.31 14.14 3.63
C ASN A 291 2.30 15.27 3.43
N GLN A 292 1.03 14.95 3.15
CA GLN A 292 -0.01 15.92 2.79
C GLN A 292 -0.44 16.83 3.95
N TYR A 293 -0.15 16.41 5.18
CA TYR A 293 -0.50 17.13 6.40
C TYR A 293 0.55 18.17 6.79
N PHE A 294 1.72 18.14 6.13
CA PHE A 294 2.85 19.02 6.42
C PHE A 294 3.11 19.99 5.26
N GLY A 295 3.72 21.11 5.61
CA GLY A 295 4.04 22.21 4.73
C GLY A 295 4.57 23.38 5.55
N ALA A 296 4.87 24.51 4.93
CA ALA A 296 5.46 25.65 5.61
C ALA A 296 4.59 26.90 5.46
N SER A 297 4.19 27.50 6.59
CA SER A 297 3.49 28.79 6.57
C SER A 297 4.39 29.93 6.08
N THR A 298 5.70 29.77 6.27
CA THR A 298 6.78 30.59 5.71
C THR A 298 7.78 29.67 5.02
N PRO A 299 8.26 29.97 3.80
CA PRO A 299 9.18 29.09 3.09
C PRO A 299 10.40 28.68 3.92
N VAL A 300 10.70 27.39 3.93
CA VAL A 300 11.88 26.80 4.57
C VAL A 300 12.86 26.36 3.49
N THR A 301 14.12 26.76 3.63
CA THR A 301 15.17 26.35 2.70
C THR A 301 15.63 24.94 2.99
N GLU A 302 15.63 24.11 1.95
CA GLU A 302 16.20 22.77 1.98
C GLU A 302 17.64 22.76 1.44
N ASN A 303 18.49 21.88 1.98
CA ASN A 303 19.80 21.60 1.41
C ASN A 303 19.62 20.80 0.11
N PRO A 304 19.98 21.32 -1.08
CA PRO A 304 19.81 20.60 -2.34
C PRO A 304 20.62 19.30 -2.42
N LYS A 305 21.68 19.13 -1.62
CA LYS A 305 22.44 17.86 -1.54
C LYS A 305 21.75 16.80 -0.67
N GLU A 306 20.78 17.20 0.15
CA GLU A 306 19.97 16.32 1.01
C GLU A 306 18.50 16.78 0.98
N PRO A 307 17.76 16.52 -0.11
CA PRO A 307 16.39 16.99 -0.27
C PRO A 307 15.39 16.17 0.59
N ARG A 308 15.46 16.32 1.91
CA ARG A 308 14.72 15.60 2.95
C ARG A 308 13.20 15.81 2.93
N TYR A 309 12.71 16.92 2.39
CA TYR A 309 11.29 17.23 2.21
C TYR A 309 10.85 16.87 0.81
N ALA A 310 11.54 17.38 -0.22
CA ALA A 310 11.14 17.18 -1.60
C ALA A 310 11.10 15.70 -1.99
N ARG A 311 12.05 14.87 -1.51
CA ARG A 311 12.08 13.42 -1.79
C ARG A 311 10.92 12.63 -1.17
N TYR A 312 10.26 13.20 -0.17
CA TYR A 312 9.09 12.63 0.50
C TYR A 312 7.79 13.32 0.04
N GLY A 313 7.83 14.13 -1.03
CA GLY A 313 6.66 14.82 -1.55
C GLY A 313 6.10 15.88 -0.59
N ILE A 314 6.95 16.47 0.26
CA ILE A 314 6.57 17.52 1.21
C ILE A 314 6.94 18.88 0.62
N THR A 315 5.98 19.81 0.60
CA THR A 315 6.23 21.19 0.14
C THR A 315 6.88 22.02 1.24
N ALA A 316 8.06 22.59 0.95
CA ALA A 316 8.76 23.48 1.89
C ALA A 316 8.44 24.97 1.64
N SER A 317 7.68 25.30 0.58
CA SER A 317 7.44 26.67 0.13
C SER A 317 5.97 27.09 0.16
N ALA A 318 5.06 26.17 0.48
CA ALA A 318 3.63 26.44 0.57
C ALA A 318 3.04 25.87 1.88
N PRO A 319 1.92 26.44 2.36
CA PRO A 319 1.21 25.88 3.50
C PRO A 319 0.77 24.42 3.26
N PRO A 320 0.66 23.60 4.32
CA PRO A 320 0.14 22.25 4.22
C PRO A 320 -1.25 22.21 3.57
N GLY A 321 -1.50 21.26 2.67
CA GLY A 321 -2.76 21.16 1.93
C GLY A 321 -3.99 20.96 2.83
N ARG A 322 -3.85 20.15 3.89
CA ARG A 322 -4.92 19.91 4.89
C ARG A 322 -5.12 21.07 5.87
N ARG A 323 -4.20 22.05 5.87
CA ARG A 323 -4.22 23.26 6.69
C ARG A 323 -4.38 23.04 8.21
N TRP A 324 -3.94 21.89 8.73
CA TRP A 324 -3.99 21.61 10.17
C TRP A 324 -3.07 22.49 11.01
N HIS A 325 -2.01 23.05 10.40
CA HIS A 325 -1.14 24.05 11.03
C HIS A 325 -1.88 25.26 11.64
N GLU A 326 -3.08 25.57 11.16
CA GLU A 326 -3.91 26.65 11.68
C GLU A 326 -4.50 26.38 13.07
N VAL A 327 -4.62 25.10 13.45
CA VAL A 327 -5.17 24.68 14.74
C VAL A 327 -4.17 23.90 15.59
N ASP A 328 -3.13 23.34 14.98
CA ASP A 328 -2.05 22.63 15.65
C ASP A 328 -0.70 22.94 14.96
N PRO A 329 0.18 23.73 15.61
CA PRO A 329 1.41 24.21 14.99
C PRO A 329 2.45 23.14 14.70
N ARG A 330 2.28 21.91 15.20
CA ARG A 330 3.13 20.75 14.88
C ARG A 330 3.20 20.47 13.38
N PHE A 331 2.15 20.81 12.64
CA PHE A 331 2.07 20.58 11.20
C PHE A 331 2.73 21.68 10.34
N ASP A 332 3.32 22.70 10.97
CA ASP A 332 4.05 23.78 10.28
C ASP A 332 5.56 23.55 10.34
N LEU A 333 6.17 23.27 9.19
CA LEU A 333 7.61 23.05 9.07
C LEU A 333 8.44 24.28 9.46
N ALA A 334 7.88 25.49 9.35
CA ALA A 334 8.56 26.71 9.79
C ALA A 334 8.69 26.79 11.32
N ARG A 335 7.89 26.01 12.06
CA ARG A 335 7.85 26.00 13.53
C ARG A 335 8.41 24.72 14.11
N GLU A 336 8.01 23.57 13.58
CA GLU A 336 8.42 22.23 14.03
C GLU A 336 8.97 21.39 12.86
N PRO A 337 10.15 21.75 12.31
CA PRO A 337 10.70 21.11 11.10
C PRO A 337 10.96 19.60 11.25
N ASN A 338 11.11 19.12 12.49
CA ASN A 338 11.33 17.70 12.78
C ASN A 338 10.03 16.93 13.06
N GLU A 339 8.87 17.58 13.17
CA GLU A 339 7.62 16.85 13.41
C GLU A 339 7.30 15.90 12.27
N VAL A 340 7.53 16.32 11.02
CA VAL A 340 7.31 15.46 9.85
C VAL A 340 8.15 14.18 9.85
N ASN A 341 9.32 14.20 10.50
CA ASN A 341 10.19 13.02 10.65
C ASN A 341 9.64 12.02 11.68
N ARG A 342 8.62 12.38 12.46
CA ARG A 342 7.96 11.51 13.46
C ARG A 342 6.74 10.77 12.88
N PHE A 343 6.52 10.87 11.56
CA PHE A 343 5.51 10.15 10.78
C PHE A 343 6.13 9.44 9.57
N GLY A 344 5.41 8.49 8.97
CA GLY A 344 5.90 7.62 7.91
C GLY A 344 6.56 6.36 8.46
N TRP A 345 6.07 5.85 9.59
CA TRP A 345 6.60 4.67 10.26
C TRP A 345 5.53 3.58 10.34
N VAL A 346 5.95 2.31 10.41
CA VAL A 346 5.07 1.24 10.88
C VAL A 346 4.73 1.46 12.36
N VAL A 347 3.44 1.49 12.69
CA VAL A 347 2.91 1.59 14.06
C VAL A 347 2.47 0.22 14.53
N GLU A 348 2.97 -0.24 15.68
CA GLU A 348 2.52 -1.48 16.33
C GLU A 348 1.56 -1.17 17.49
N VAL A 349 0.40 -1.84 17.48
CA VAL A 349 -0.64 -1.73 18.50
C VAL A 349 -0.82 -3.09 19.19
N ASP A 350 -0.94 -3.07 20.51
CA ASP A 350 -1.42 -4.23 21.28
C ASP A 350 -2.94 -4.07 21.49
N PRO A 351 -3.79 -4.75 20.70
CA PRO A 351 -5.24 -4.59 20.78
C PRO A 351 -5.85 -5.34 21.99
N TYR A 352 -5.10 -6.23 22.64
CA TYR A 352 -5.59 -6.95 23.82
C TYR A 352 -5.52 -6.12 25.10
N ASP A 353 -4.65 -5.10 25.14
CA ASP A 353 -4.56 -4.13 26.24
C ASP A 353 -4.97 -2.73 25.74
N PRO A 354 -6.20 -2.27 26.06
CA PRO A 354 -6.70 -0.97 25.60
C PRO A 354 -5.95 0.22 26.23
N ARG A 355 -5.06 -0.02 27.19
CA ARG A 355 -4.23 1.02 27.83
C ARG A 355 -2.78 0.99 27.32
N SER A 356 -2.42 0.05 26.46
CA SER A 356 -1.09 -0.05 25.89
C SER A 356 -0.73 1.22 25.12
N THR A 357 0.52 1.66 25.19
CA THR A 357 1.03 2.75 24.36
C THR A 357 1.45 2.17 23.00
N PRO A 358 0.85 2.62 21.87
CA PRO A 358 1.30 2.22 20.54
C PRO A 358 2.75 2.61 20.29
N LYS A 359 3.44 1.86 19.42
CA LYS A 359 4.88 2.01 19.19
C LYS A 359 5.17 2.26 17.72
N LYS A 360 5.85 3.36 17.41
CA LYS A 360 6.42 3.60 16.07
C LYS A 360 7.76 2.86 15.95
N ARG A 361 7.87 1.95 14.99
CA ARG A 361 8.97 0.98 14.85
C ARG A 361 10.03 1.47 13.86
N THR A 362 10.99 2.26 14.34
CA THR A 362 11.91 2.97 13.43
C THR A 362 12.92 2.09 12.72
N ALA A 363 13.12 0.84 13.19
CA ALA A 363 14.05 -0.09 12.55
C ALA A 363 13.56 -0.58 11.17
N LEU A 364 12.26 -0.42 10.87
CA LEU A 364 11.66 -0.79 9.59
C LEU A 364 11.87 0.28 8.49
N GLY A 365 12.52 1.40 8.82
CA GLY A 365 12.72 2.54 7.91
C GLY A 365 11.55 3.52 7.93
N ARG A 366 11.73 4.67 7.27
CA ARG A 366 10.71 5.72 7.13
C ARG A 366 10.43 6.02 5.67
N PHE A 367 9.18 5.84 5.26
CA PHE A 367 8.67 6.08 3.92
C PHE A 367 7.13 5.98 3.93
N LYS A 368 6.47 5.96 2.76
CA LYS A 368 5.01 5.83 2.69
C LYS A 368 4.64 4.36 2.77
N HIS A 369 4.53 3.87 4.00
CA HIS A 369 4.23 2.45 4.21
C HIS A 369 2.79 2.19 3.85
N GLU A 370 2.55 1.34 2.85
CA GLU A 370 1.26 0.69 2.69
C GLU A 370 0.92 -0.09 3.97
N GLY A 371 1.80 -1.02 4.35
CA GLY A 371 1.64 -1.88 5.51
C GLY A 371 2.93 -2.62 5.83
N ALA A 372 2.86 -3.59 6.73
CA ALA A 372 3.98 -4.47 7.01
C ALA A 372 3.49 -5.85 7.44
N ASN A 373 3.70 -6.85 6.58
CA ASN A 373 3.35 -8.24 6.88
C ASN A 373 4.57 -9.04 7.28
N VAL A 374 4.40 -9.90 8.28
CA VAL A 374 5.50 -10.60 8.95
C VAL A 374 5.44 -12.10 8.74
N GLN A 375 6.62 -12.70 8.58
CA GLN A 375 6.82 -14.14 8.61
C GLN A 375 7.95 -14.49 9.58
N ILE A 376 7.88 -15.68 10.19
CA ILE A 376 8.97 -16.20 11.01
C ILE A 376 9.88 -17.05 10.13
N ALA A 377 11.15 -16.63 10.02
CA ALA A 377 12.17 -17.38 9.32
C ALA A 377 12.50 -18.70 10.02
N GLU A 378 13.13 -19.61 9.30
CA GLU A 378 13.49 -20.96 9.76
C GLU A 378 14.39 -20.93 11.01
N ASP A 379 15.20 -19.87 11.15
CA ASP A 379 16.07 -19.66 12.30
C ASP A 379 15.40 -18.97 13.49
N GLY A 380 14.11 -18.62 13.37
CA GLY A 380 13.27 -17.99 14.39
C GLY A 380 13.28 -16.46 14.40
N ARG A 381 14.03 -15.80 13.50
CA ARG A 381 13.95 -14.35 13.32
C ARG A 381 12.65 -13.95 12.62
N VAL A 382 12.17 -12.74 12.91
CA VAL A 382 11.05 -12.12 12.21
C VAL A 382 11.57 -11.47 10.94
N VAL A 383 10.85 -11.66 9.84
CA VAL A 383 11.01 -10.92 8.60
C VAL A 383 9.74 -10.13 8.34
N ALA A 384 9.87 -8.85 8.00
CA ALA A 384 8.75 -8.00 7.61
C ALA A 384 8.99 -7.46 6.19
N TYR A 385 7.98 -7.53 5.32
CA TYR A 385 8.01 -6.94 3.99
C TYR A 385 7.11 -5.71 3.94
N SER A 386 7.53 -4.67 3.21
CA SER A 386 6.77 -3.41 3.07
C SER A 386 6.96 -2.82 1.68
N GLY A 387 5.85 -2.41 1.06
CA GLY A 387 5.84 -1.51 -0.09
C GLY A 387 6.02 -0.06 0.35
N ASP A 388 6.55 0.76 -0.56
CA ASP A 388 6.60 2.23 -0.45
C ASP A 388 5.75 2.80 -1.59
N ASP A 389 4.50 3.14 -1.31
CA ASP A 389 3.52 3.51 -2.33
C ASP A 389 3.80 4.91 -2.90
N GLU A 390 4.73 4.94 -3.84
CA GLU A 390 4.94 6.07 -4.71
C GLU A 390 5.51 5.62 -6.04
N ARG A 391 5.19 6.35 -7.11
CA ARG A 391 5.73 6.03 -8.43
C ARG A 391 7.25 6.00 -8.38
N PHE A 392 7.82 4.89 -8.84
CA PHE A 392 9.25 4.65 -8.89
C PHE A 392 9.95 4.51 -7.54
N ASP A 393 9.22 4.34 -6.42
CA ASP A 393 9.81 3.95 -5.15
C ASP A 393 10.01 2.43 -5.07
N TYR A 394 10.26 1.89 -3.87
CA TYR A 394 10.95 0.62 -3.70
C TYR A 394 10.17 -0.36 -2.82
N ILE A 395 10.54 -1.65 -2.90
CA ILE A 395 10.10 -2.68 -1.94
C ILE A 395 11.21 -2.89 -0.90
N TYR A 396 10.82 -3.01 0.38
CA TYR A 396 11.74 -3.16 1.50
C TYR A 396 11.52 -4.47 2.27
N LYS A 397 12.59 -4.93 2.92
CA LYS A 397 12.59 -6.09 3.83
C LYS A 397 13.33 -5.75 5.11
N PHE A 398 12.70 -6.00 6.24
CA PHE A 398 13.32 -5.95 7.56
C PHE A 398 13.56 -7.38 8.08
N VAL A 399 14.69 -7.60 8.75
CA VAL A 399 14.99 -8.87 9.43
C VAL A 399 15.40 -8.58 10.87
N SER A 400 14.63 -9.04 11.84
CA SER A 400 14.88 -8.77 13.25
C SER A 400 16.18 -9.41 13.73
N ARG A 401 16.89 -8.73 14.64
CA ARG A 401 18.08 -9.29 15.31
C ARG A 401 17.75 -10.42 16.28
N LYS A 402 16.63 -10.28 16.99
CA LYS A 402 16.17 -11.22 18.02
C LYS A 402 15.31 -12.32 17.39
N LYS A 403 15.17 -13.43 18.09
CA LYS A 403 14.27 -14.53 17.70
C LYS A 403 12.95 -14.43 18.45
N MET A 404 11.86 -14.79 17.79
CA MET A 404 10.55 -14.89 18.43
C MET A 404 10.56 -15.96 19.52
N LYS A 405 10.00 -15.64 20.69
CA LYS A 405 9.67 -16.63 21.71
C LYS A 405 8.28 -17.18 21.48
N ARG A 406 8.13 -18.50 21.57
CA ARG A 406 6.83 -19.17 21.50
C ARG A 406 6.06 -18.99 22.81
N GLY A 407 4.74 -19.09 22.74
CA GLY A 407 3.85 -18.96 23.89
C GLY A 407 3.38 -17.52 24.14
N ASN A 408 2.34 -17.41 24.98
CA ASN A 408 1.63 -16.16 25.26
C ASN A 408 1.78 -15.72 26.73
N ASP A 409 2.74 -16.27 27.47
CA ASP A 409 3.03 -15.81 28.82
C ASP A 409 3.58 -14.37 28.82
N ARG A 410 3.56 -13.73 29.99
CA ARG A 410 3.99 -12.33 30.15
C ARG A 410 5.42 -12.09 29.69
N HIS A 411 6.33 -13.05 29.90
CA HIS A 411 7.73 -12.91 29.54
C HIS A 411 7.96 -13.06 28.03
N ALA A 412 7.31 -14.05 27.41
CA ALA A 412 7.30 -14.22 25.96
C ALA A 412 6.69 -13.00 25.26
N ARG A 413 5.55 -12.50 25.74
CA ARG A 413 4.90 -11.27 25.21
C ARG A 413 5.83 -10.06 25.32
N ALA A 414 6.37 -9.79 26.52
CA ALA A 414 7.26 -8.66 26.73
C ALA A 414 8.51 -8.72 25.84
N HIS A 415 9.09 -9.90 25.63
CA HIS A 415 10.20 -10.11 24.71
C HIS A 415 9.79 -9.85 23.26
N ASN A 416 8.67 -10.44 22.82
CA ASN A 416 8.21 -10.36 21.43
C ASN A 416 7.85 -8.92 21.01
N LEU A 417 7.34 -8.11 21.95
CA LEU A 417 7.12 -6.67 21.75
C LEU A 417 8.41 -5.84 21.53
N THR A 418 9.59 -6.46 21.52
CA THR A 418 10.88 -5.81 21.20
C THR A 418 11.53 -6.32 19.91
N LEU A 419 10.87 -7.23 19.17
CA LEU A 419 11.46 -7.87 17.99
C LEU A 419 11.68 -6.88 16.84
N LEU A 420 10.84 -5.85 16.75
CA LEU A 420 10.88 -4.83 15.70
C LEU A 420 11.73 -3.60 16.08
N ASP A 421 12.45 -3.63 17.21
CA ASP A 421 13.29 -2.50 17.66
C ASP A 421 14.69 -2.53 17.06
N GLU A 422 15.18 -3.70 16.65
CA GLU A 422 16.55 -3.90 16.19
C GLU A 422 16.60 -4.98 15.10
N GLY A 423 17.29 -4.69 14.00
CA GLY A 423 17.47 -5.63 12.91
C GLY A 423 18.21 -5.01 11.73
N ASP A 424 18.19 -5.75 10.63
CA ASP A 424 18.73 -5.33 9.35
C ASP A 424 17.60 -4.83 8.45
N LEU A 425 17.83 -3.76 7.71
CA LEU A 425 16.90 -3.22 6.72
C LEU A 425 17.52 -3.33 5.32
N TYR A 426 16.74 -3.82 4.38
CA TYR A 426 17.13 -4.03 2.99
C TYR A 426 16.13 -3.39 2.03
N VAL A 427 16.61 -3.08 0.83
CA VAL A 427 15.80 -2.65 -0.32
C VAL A 427 15.96 -3.65 -1.46
N ALA A 428 14.89 -3.91 -2.21
CA ALA A 428 14.85 -4.91 -3.26
C ALA A 428 15.56 -4.44 -4.54
N ARG A 429 16.21 -5.39 -5.21
CA ARG A 429 16.61 -5.31 -6.60
C ARG A 429 16.10 -6.54 -7.33
N PHE A 430 15.37 -6.31 -8.41
CA PHE A 430 14.87 -7.33 -9.32
C PHE A 430 15.76 -7.37 -10.57
N VAL A 431 16.14 -8.58 -10.97
CA VAL A 431 16.95 -8.85 -12.17
C VAL A 431 16.19 -9.88 -13.01
N GLY A 432 15.80 -9.43 -14.21
CA GLY A 432 15.17 -10.27 -15.21
C GLY A 432 16.18 -11.18 -15.91
N ASP A 433 15.74 -12.34 -16.37
CA ASP A 433 16.54 -13.28 -17.16
C ASP A 433 16.13 -13.38 -18.64
N SER A 434 15.09 -12.65 -19.07
CA SER A 434 14.74 -12.51 -20.48
C SER A 434 15.72 -11.62 -21.26
N PRO A 435 15.81 -11.81 -22.60
CA PRO A 435 16.53 -10.88 -23.46
C PRO A 435 15.97 -9.45 -23.35
N ALA A 436 16.81 -8.49 -22.99
CA ALA A 436 16.38 -7.09 -22.78
C ALA A 436 15.67 -6.44 -23.99
N ALA A 437 15.91 -6.93 -25.21
CA ALA A 437 15.24 -6.45 -26.42
C ALA A 437 13.77 -6.91 -26.54
N GLU A 438 13.37 -7.95 -25.79
CA GLU A 438 12.01 -8.48 -25.75
C GLU A 438 11.12 -7.72 -24.77
N ILE A 439 11.72 -7.01 -23.80
CA ILE A 439 11.05 -6.16 -22.82
C ILE A 439 10.82 -4.75 -23.42
N ASP A 440 9.87 -4.66 -24.35
CA ASP A 440 9.56 -3.46 -25.14
C ASP A 440 8.43 -2.57 -24.56
N GLY A 441 7.99 -2.87 -23.33
CA GLY A 441 6.91 -2.14 -22.67
C GLY A 441 5.50 -2.47 -23.17
N SER A 442 5.33 -3.47 -24.03
CA SER A 442 4.01 -3.89 -24.55
C SER A 442 3.24 -4.83 -23.62
N GLY A 443 3.92 -5.45 -22.64
CA GLY A 443 3.37 -6.56 -21.88
C GLY A 443 3.32 -7.89 -22.64
N ARG A 444 3.79 -7.94 -23.89
CA ARG A 444 3.97 -9.20 -24.61
C ARG A 444 4.98 -10.05 -23.86
N LEU A 445 4.59 -11.29 -23.56
CA LEU A 445 5.49 -12.24 -22.92
C LEU A 445 6.77 -12.44 -23.77
N PRO A 446 7.94 -12.54 -23.13
CA PRO A 446 9.18 -12.92 -23.77
C PRO A 446 9.14 -14.37 -24.28
N SER A 447 10.16 -14.76 -25.03
CA SER A 447 10.21 -16.02 -25.78
C SER A 447 10.31 -17.28 -24.90
N ASP A 448 10.74 -17.14 -23.65
CA ASP A 448 10.69 -18.18 -22.60
C ASP A 448 9.31 -18.28 -21.92
N GLY A 449 8.43 -17.30 -22.13
CA GLY A 449 7.01 -17.37 -21.81
C GLY A 449 6.61 -16.88 -20.42
N GLU A 450 7.54 -16.34 -19.63
CA GLU A 450 7.26 -15.76 -18.30
C GLU A 450 8.01 -14.43 -18.15
N PHE A 451 7.52 -13.52 -17.32
CA PHE A 451 8.33 -12.40 -16.84
C PHE A 451 8.91 -12.80 -15.49
N ASP A 452 10.17 -13.19 -15.44
CA ASP A 452 10.78 -13.77 -14.24
C ASP A 452 12.27 -13.48 -14.08
N GLY A 453 12.87 -14.09 -13.07
CA GLY A 453 14.30 -14.00 -12.82
C GLY A 453 14.66 -14.15 -11.34
N TRP A 454 15.73 -13.48 -10.94
CA TRP A 454 16.23 -13.49 -9.56
C TRP A 454 16.32 -12.09 -8.97
N GLY A 455 16.36 -11.99 -7.65
CA GLY A 455 16.52 -10.71 -6.97
C GLY A 455 17.46 -10.76 -5.78
N GLN A 456 17.76 -9.57 -5.28
CA GLN A 456 18.68 -9.34 -4.17
C GLN A 456 18.08 -8.35 -3.18
N TRP A 457 18.25 -8.65 -1.91
CA TRP A 457 18.05 -7.69 -0.82
C TRP A 457 19.37 -6.94 -0.60
N ILE A 458 19.40 -5.65 -0.92
CA ILE A 458 20.59 -4.79 -0.76
C ILE A 458 20.50 -4.12 0.61
N PRO A 459 21.48 -4.30 1.51
CA PRO A 459 21.38 -3.80 2.87
C PRO A 459 21.55 -2.27 2.92
N LEU A 460 20.66 -1.61 3.64
CA LEU A 460 20.76 -0.21 4.09
C LEU A 460 21.33 -0.15 5.51
N VAL A 461 20.89 -1.07 6.37
CA VAL A 461 21.42 -1.29 7.72
C VAL A 461 21.75 -2.77 7.86
N LYS A 462 22.96 -3.07 8.33
CA LYS A 462 23.43 -4.44 8.54
C LYS A 462 24.21 -4.56 9.85
N ASP A 463 23.82 -5.49 10.71
CA ASP A 463 24.48 -5.78 11.99
C ASP A 463 24.66 -4.51 12.86
N GLY A 464 23.64 -3.64 12.87
CA GLY A 464 23.64 -2.38 13.60
C GLY A 464 24.54 -1.29 13.01
N ARG A 465 24.97 -1.42 11.75
CA ARG A 465 25.81 -0.46 11.05
C ARG A 465 25.10 0.09 9.81
N SER A 466 25.35 1.35 9.50
CA SER A 466 24.94 1.96 8.25
C SER A 466 25.76 1.40 7.09
N MET A 467 25.09 1.09 5.98
CA MET A 467 25.73 0.71 4.72
C MET A 467 25.90 1.90 3.78
N ILE A 468 25.49 3.09 4.20
CA ILE A 468 25.60 4.34 3.44
C ILE A 468 26.83 5.10 3.92
N PRO A 469 27.83 5.32 3.04
CA PRO A 469 29.04 6.06 3.41
C PRO A 469 28.73 7.44 4.02
N GLY A 470 29.41 7.76 5.12
CA GLY A 470 29.29 9.06 5.79
C GLY A 470 27.96 9.29 6.53
N LYS A 471 27.10 8.29 6.67
CA LYS A 471 25.82 8.40 7.39
C LYS A 471 25.73 7.36 8.50
N ASP A 472 25.11 7.74 9.62
CA ASP A 472 24.81 6.84 10.71
C ASP A 472 23.47 6.10 10.50
N VAL A 473 23.16 5.13 11.36
CA VAL A 473 21.93 4.33 11.27
C VAL A 473 20.67 5.19 11.45
N ALA A 474 20.71 6.18 12.35
CA ALA A 474 19.55 7.04 12.61
C ALA A 474 19.20 7.88 11.38
N TRP A 475 20.21 8.39 10.67
CA TRP A 475 20.04 9.10 9.40
C TRP A 475 19.47 8.17 8.34
N VAL A 476 20.03 6.96 8.17
CA VAL A 476 19.55 5.99 7.17
C VAL A 476 18.09 5.62 7.38
N LEU A 477 17.68 5.40 8.63
CA LEU A 477 16.30 5.02 8.95
C LEU A 477 15.31 6.20 8.91
N THR A 478 15.76 7.44 9.18
CA THR A 478 14.90 8.63 9.05
C THR A 478 14.73 9.04 7.58
N PHE A 479 15.79 8.86 6.79
CA PHE A 479 15.86 9.27 5.39
C PHE A 479 16.04 8.07 4.46
N THR A 480 15.28 7.00 4.70
CA THR A 480 15.40 5.69 4.03
C THR A 480 15.34 5.78 2.51
N ARG A 481 14.41 6.56 1.94
CA ARG A 481 14.36 6.83 0.50
C ARG A 481 15.67 7.40 -0.05
N LEU A 482 16.21 8.44 0.60
CA LEU A 482 17.51 9.03 0.23
C LEU A 482 18.68 8.04 0.42
N ALA A 483 18.61 7.17 1.42
CA ALA A 483 19.61 6.12 1.62
C ALA A 483 19.60 5.10 0.47
N ALA A 484 18.42 4.64 0.05
CA ALA A 484 18.26 3.73 -1.08
C ALA A 484 18.75 4.36 -2.39
N ASP A 485 18.40 5.62 -2.63
CA ASP A 485 18.83 6.41 -3.80
C ASP A 485 20.35 6.55 -3.94
N ARG A 486 21.08 6.45 -2.81
CA ARG A 486 22.53 6.64 -2.73
C ARG A 486 23.33 5.35 -2.90
N LEU A 487 22.68 4.19 -2.88
CA LEU A 487 23.37 2.90 -3.01
C LEU A 487 24.04 2.75 -4.38
N GLY A 488 25.27 2.24 -4.38
CA GLY A 488 26.03 1.98 -5.61
C GLY A 488 26.61 3.23 -6.29
N LYS A 489 26.54 4.40 -5.65
CA LYS A 489 26.96 5.69 -6.22
C LYS A 489 28.23 6.26 -5.58
N ARG A 490 28.92 7.13 -6.33
CA ARG A 490 30.20 7.75 -5.94
C ARG A 490 29.99 8.98 -5.05
N LEU A 491 30.85 9.13 -4.04
CA LEU A 491 31.02 10.37 -3.26
C LEU A 491 31.96 11.34 -3.99
N ASP A 492 31.73 12.63 -3.80
CA ASP A 492 32.68 13.68 -4.20
C ASP A 492 33.95 13.66 -3.34
N ARG A 493 34.91 14.53 -3.69
CA ARG A 493 36.21 14.63 -3.01
C ARG A 493 36.13 15.00 -1.53
N ASN A 494 34.99 15.54 -1.07
CA ASN A 494 34.74 15.91 0.31
C ASN A 494 34.05 14.78 1.10
N GLY A 495 33.73 13.66 0.45
CA GLY A 495 32.96 12.56 1.04
C GLY A 495 31.45 12.80 1.03
N ASP A 496 30.96 13.78 0.26
CA ASP A 496 29.53 14.09 0.14
C ASP A 496 28.95 13.54 -1.17
N PHE A 497 27.62 13.39 -1.25
CA PHE A 497 26.97 13.16 -2.54
C PHE A 497 26.88 14.49 -3.31
N PRO A 498 27.44 14.59 -4.53
CA PRO A 498 27.59 15.86 -5.24
C PRO A 498 26.25 16.47 -5.68
N ASP A 499 25.41 15.65 -6.34
CA ASP A 499 24.06 15.95 -6.79
C ASP A 499 23.21 14.67 -6.61
N PRO A 500 22.14 14.69 -5.80
CA PRO A 500 21.25 13.55 -5.62
C PRO A 500 20.55 13.08 -6.90
N ALA A 501 20.31 13.99 -7.86
CA ALA A 501 19.56 13.71 -9.09
C ALA A 501 20.44 13.08 -10.19
N ALA A 502 21.76 13.23 -10.13
CA ALA A 502 22.69 12.64 -11.11
C ALA A 502 24.02 12.13 -10.52
N PRO A 503 24.04 11.35 -9.42
CA PRO A 503 25.29 10.86 -8.88
C PRO A 503 25.81 9.70 -9.74
N VAL A 504 27.10 9.70 -10.07
CA VAL A 504 27.70 8.67 -10.93
C VAL A 504 27.55 7.28 -10.30
N VAL A 505 26.77 6.41 -10.96
CA VAL A 505 26.66 4.99 -10.62
C VAL A 505 28.00 4.30 -10.87
N VAL A 506 28.58 3.77 -9.80
CA VAL A 506 29.87 3.04 -9.86
C VAL A 506 29.70 1.53 -9.64
N ASP A 507 28.63 1.13 -8.97
CA ASP A 507 28.32 -0.27 -8.69
C ASP A 507 26.83 -0.52 -8.93
N ALA A 508 26.50 -0.80 -10.20
CA ALA A 508 25.13 -1.08 -10.62
C ALA A 508 24.54 -2.33 -9.95
N ALA A 509 25.38 -3.18 -9.33
CA ALA A 509 24.87 -4.34 -8.60
C ALA A 509 24.16 -3.96 -7.28
N LYS A 510 24.38 -2.73 -6.80
CA LYS A 510 23.80 -2.16 -5.57
C LYS A 510 22.69 -1.15 -5.84
N VAL A 511 22.22 -1.01 -7.07
CA VAL A 511 21.11 -0.10 -7.38
C VAL A 511 19.78 -0.83 -7.15
N PRO A 512 18.86 -0.30 -6.32
CA PRO A 512 17.53 -0.87 -6.15
C PRO A 512 16.64 -0.65 -7.38
N THR A 513 15.65 -1.51 -7.59
CA THR A 513 14.73 -1.40 -8.73
C THR A 513 13.58 -0.45 -8.40
N ARG A 514 13.37 0.56 -9.25
CA ARG A 514 12.24 1.49 -9.15
C ARG A 514 10.95 0.82 -9.62
N MET A 515 9.95 0.72 -8.75
CA MET A 515 8.75 -0.09 -8.92
C MET A 515 7.52 0.75 -9.30
N ASP A 516 6.51 0.10 -9.86
CA ASP A 516 5.20 0.69 -10.13
C ASP A 516 4.30 0.68 -8.90
N ARG A 517 4.51 1.66 -8.00
CA ARG A 517 3.70 1.89 -6.79
C ARG A 517 3.44 0.59 -5.99
N PRO A 518 4.45 0.11 -5.24
CA PRO A 518 4.26 -1.00 -4.31
C PRO A 518 3.24 -0.68 -3.23
N GLU A 519 2.08 -1.31 -3.32
CA GLU A 519 1.04 -1.33 -2.28
C GLU A 519 1.25 -2.59 -1.42
N ASP A 520 0.21 -3.42 -1.21
CA ASP A 520 0.26 -4.44 -0.15
C ASP A 520 1.15 -5.63 -0.52
N ILE A 521 1.76 -6.22 0.50
CA ILE A 521 2.64 -7.38 0.39
C ILE A 521 2.18 -8.45 1.35
N GLN A 522 1.85 -9.64 0.84
CA GLN A 522 1.36 -10.76 1.64
C GLN A 522 2.16 -12.04 1.43
N VAL A 523 2.27 -12.82 2.51
CA VAL A 523 2.90 -14.14 2.48
C VAL A 523 1.82 -15.20 2.41
N ASN A 524 1.89 -16.05 1.40
CA ASN A 524 0.97 -17.16 1.26
C ASN A 524 1.23 -18.21 2.36
N PRO A 525 0.22 -18.52 3.21
CA PRO A 525 0.39 -19.40 4.36
C PRO A 525 0.54 -20.88 3.99
N VAL A 526 0.25 -21.26 2.74
CA VAL A 526 0.28 -22.64 2.25
C VAL A 526 1.61 -22.95 1.57
N ASN A 527 2.14 -22.01 0.78
CA ASN A 527 3.34 -22.25 -0.03
C ASN A 527 4.56 -21.40 0.32
N GLY A 528 4.39 -20.41 1.20
CA GLY A 528 5.47 -19.54 1.66
C GLY A 528 5.99 -18.54 0.63
N ARG A 529 5.39 -18.46 -0.58
CA ARG A 529 5.71 -17.40 -1.54
C ARG A 529 5.13 -16.07 -1.06
N VAL A 530 5.81 -15.00 -1.42
CA VAL A 530 5.39 -13.63 -1.11
C VAL A 530 4.84 -12.99 -2.37
N TYR A 531 3.79 -12.20 -2.23
CA TYR A 531 3.06 -11.53 -3.32
C TYR A 531 3.00 -10.05 -3.01
N ALA A 532 3.28 -9.19 -4.00
CA ALA A 532 3.13 -7.74 -3.87
C ALA A 532 2.27 -7.18 -4.99
N ALA A 533 1.35 -6.29 -4.62
CA ALA A 533 0.58 -5.49 -5.55
C ALA A 533 1.40 -4.30 -6.04
N LEU A 534 1.34 -4.05 -7.35
CA LEU A 534 1.98 -2.94 -8.04
C LEU A 534 0.91 -2.22 -8.83
N THR A 535 0.25 -1.26 -8.17
CA THR A 535 -1.10 -0.81 -8.53
C THR A 535 -1.19 -0.09 -9.87
N ASN A 536 -0.21 0.76 -10.19
CA ASN A 536 -0.10 1.46 -11.47
C ASN A 536 1.12 2.39 -11.45
N ASN A 537 1.52 2.84 -12.65
CA ASN A 537 2.45 3.92 -12.85
C ASN A 537 2.22 4.59 -14.22
N SER A 538 1.43 5.66 -14.23
CA SER A 538 1.18 6.47 -15.44
C SER A 538 2.45 7.11 -16.01
N GLU A 539 3.49 7.26 -15.20
CA GLU A 539 4.74 7.90 -15.57
C GLU A 539 5.77 6.93 -16.13
N ARG A 540 5.57 5.60 -16.02
CA ARG A 540 6.36 4.60 -16.77
C ARG A 540 5.93 4.62 -18.24
N ASN A 541 6.37 5.63 -18.96
CA ASN A 541 5.84 5.99 -20.28
C ASN A 541 6.86 5.76 -21.41
N GLY A 542 7.98 5.09 -21.13
CA GLY A 542 9.01 4.78 -22.13
C GLY A 542 10.00 5.92 -22.41
N THR A 543 9.85 7.09 -21.76
CA THR A 543 10.86 8.16 -21.85
C THR A 543 12.14 7.77 -21.10
N ALA A 544 13.24 8.49 -21.34
CA ALA A 544 14.54 8.21 -20.75
C ALA A 544 14.45 8.13 -19.20
N GLY A 545 14.93 7.03 -18.62
CA GLY A 545 14.84 6.78 -17.19
C GLY A 545 13.45 6.38 -16.68
N ARG A 546 12.47 6.14 -17.57
CA ARG A 546 11.10 5.72 -17.27
C ARG A 546 10.63 4.59 -18.20
N GLY A 547 11.58 3.76 -18.64
CA GLY A 547 11.36 2.61 -19.52
C GLY A 547 10.77 1.40 -18.81
N ALA A 548 10.44 0.38 -19.60
CA ALA A 548 10.15 -0.94 -19.08
C ALA A 548 11.43 -1.62 -18.59
N ASP A 549 11.25 -2.45 -17.57
CA ASP A 549 12.14 -3.54 -17.22
C ASP A 549 11.29 -4.77 -16.98
N GLU A 550 11.90 -5.94 -16.82
CA GLU A 550 11.12 -7.18 -16.78
C GLU A 550 10.20 -7.27 -15.55
N ALA A 551 10.60 -6.65 -14.44
CA ALA A 551 9.78 -6.56 -13.24
C ALA A 551 8.69 -5.48 -13.35
N ASN A 552 8.71 -4.62 -14.37
CA ASN A 552 7.72 -3.59 -14.66
C ASN A 552 7.52 -3.48 -16.20
N PRO A 553 6.83 -4.47 -16.81
CA PRO A 553 6.93 -4.75 -18.24
C PRO A 553 6.07 -3.85 -19.14
N LEU A 554 5.36 -2.87 -18.57
CA LEU A 554 4.41 -2.02 -19.28
C LEU A 554 4.88 -0.58 -19.34
N THR A 555 4.96 -0.02 -20.55
CA THR A 555 5.07 1.44 -20.78
C THR A 555 3.80 2.04 -21.38
N ARG A 556 2.82 1.19 -21.67
CA ARG A 556 1.51 1.53 -22.21
C ARG A 556 0.51 0.46 -21.82
N SER A 557 -0.76 0.84 -21.75
CA SER A 557 -1.87 -0.07 -21.42
C SER A 557 -3.20 0.53 -21.85
N PHE A 558 -4.21 -0.31 -22.07
CA PHE A 558 -5.57 0.17 -22.32
C PHE A 558 -6.21 0.66 -21.01
N GLY A 559 -6.83 1.84 -21.04
CA GLY A 559 -7.52 2.40 -19.90
C GLY A 559 -8.44 3.55 -20.27
N TYR A 560 -9.44 3.79 -19.44
CA TYR A 560 -10.32 4.95 -19.57
C TYR A 560 -9.60 6.20 -19.07
N SER A 561 -9.59 7.23 -19.91
CA SER A 561 -9.05 8.55 -19.55
C SER A 561 -9.61 9.58 -20.51
N ASN A 562 -9.95 10.77 -20.01
CA ASN A 562 -10.41 11.89 -20.82
C ASN A 562 -11.60 11.50 -21.72
N GLY A 563 -12.61 10.85 -21.13
CA GLY A 563 -13.86 10.51 -21.82
C GLY A 563 -13.77 9.37 -22.84
N THR A 564 -12.64 8.65 -22.93
CA THR A 564 -12.42 7.60 -23.93
C THR A 564 -11.62 6.42 -23.37
N TYR A 565 -11.94 5.20 -23.83
CA TYR A 565 -11.21 3.97 -23.52
C TYR A 565 -10.28 3.60 -24.69
N ALA A 566 -8.96 3.73 -24.49
CA ALA A 566 -7.97 3.49 -25.53
C ALA A 566 -6.60 3.09 -24.93
N GLU A 567 -5.65 2.69 -25.78
CA GLU A 567 -4.26 2.53 -25.37
C GLU A 567 -3.68 3.91 -24.98
N ARG A 568 -3.00 3.96 -23.84
CA ARG A 568 -2.38 5.16 -23.28
C ARG A 568 -0.97 4.84 -22.82
N ALA A 569 -0.12 5.87 -22.78
CA ALA A 569 1.16 5.77 -22.11
C ALA A 569 0.97 5.51 -20.60
N GLY A 570 1.94 4.79 -20.03
CA GLY A 570 1.93 4.36 -18.64
C GLY A 570 1.37 2.96 -18.43
N ASN A 571 1.82 2.31 -17.36
CA ASN A 571 1.12 1.19 -16.76
C ASN A 571 -0.07 1.75 -15.97
N ARG A 572 -1.30 1.61 -16.47
CA ARG A 572 -2.50 2.19 -15.82
C ARG A 572 -3.33 1.17 -15.07
N ASN A 573 -3.10 -0.12 -15.29
CA ASN A 573 -3.88 -1.19 -14.68
C ASN A 573 -3.11 -1.94 -13.58
N GLY A 574 -1.78 -1.86 -13.55
CA GLY A 574 -0.97 -2.52 -12.54
C GLY A 574 -0.71 -4.00 -12.79
N HIS A 575 -0.10 -4.65 -11.81
CA HIS A 575 0.27 -6.07 -11.85
C HIS A 575 0.53 -6.60 -10.42
N VAL A 576 0.64 -7.93 -10.28
CA VAL A 576 1.07 -8.57 -9.03
C VAL A 576 2.32 -9.38 -9.31
N ILE A 577 3.37 -9.15 -8.52
CA ILE A 577 4.62 -9.91 -8.56
C ILE A 577 4.66 -10.92 -7.41
N GLU A 578 5.19 -12.11 -7.64
CA GLU A 578 5.44 -13.12 -6.60
C GLU A 578 6.92 -13.47 -6.50
N TRP A 579 7.41 -13.83 -5.31
CA TRP A 579 8.77 -14.33 -5.12
C TRP A 579 8.89 -15.40 -4.04
N GLU A 580 9.99 -16.14 -4.10
CA GLU A 580 10.41 -17.15 -3.14
C GLU A 580 11.85 -16.88 -2.69
N GLU A 581 12.08 -16.87 -1.38
CA GLU A 581 13.42 -16.66 -0.81
C GLU A 581 14.30 -17.90 -1.02
N THR A 582 15.40 -17.76 -1.76
CA THR A 582 16.23 -18.89 -2.20
C THR A 582 17.39 -19.23 -1.26
N ARG A 583 17.61 -18.40 -0.24
CA ARG A 583 18.65 -18.58 0.79
C ARG A 583 18.06 -18.53 2.21
N GLY A 584 16.83 -19.06 2.34
CA GLY A 584 16.01 -18.98 3.56
C GLY A 584 15.32 -17.62 3.69
N ILE A 585 14.25 -17.57 4.48
CA ILE A 585 13.37 -16.39 4.57
C ILE A 585 14.13 -15.14 5.02
N ALA A 586 15.13 -15.30 5.90
CA ALA A 586 15.98 -14.20 6.37
C ALA A 586 17.24 -13.96 5.52
N GLY A 587 17.34 -14.62 4.36
CA GLY A 587 18.43 -14.50 3.39
C GLY A 587 18.35 -13.25 2.52
N ASP A 588 19.31 -13.13 1.61
CA ASP A 588 19.51 -11.94 0.77
C ASP A 588 19.23 -12.16 -0.73
N ARG A 589 18.63 -13.30 -1.10
CA ARG A 589 18.33 -13.70 -2.47
C ARG A 589 16.95 -14.30 -2.59
N PHE A 590 16.29 -14.02 -3.70
CA PHE A 590 15.00 -14.57 -4.05
C PHE A 590 14.91 -14.86 -5.55
N ALA A 591 13.98 -15.73 -5.94
CA ALA A 591 13.54 -15.91 -7.32
C ALA A 591 12.15 -15.28 -7.44
N TRP A 592 11.88 -14.56 -8.52
CA TRP A 592 10.62 -13.82 -8.68
C TRP A 592 10.01 -14.11 -10.05
N ARG A 593 8.71 -13.86 -10.17
CA ARG A 593 7.98 -13.80 -11.44
C ARG A 593 6.76 -12.91 -11.32
N ILE A 594 6.27 -12.38 -12.43
CA ILE A 594 4.97 -11.71 -12.46
C ILE A 594 3.86 -12.77 -12.40
N PHE A 595 3.00 -12.66 -11.39
CA PHE A 595 1.86 -13.56 -11.21
C PHE A 595 0.70 -13.17 -12.13
N LEU A 596 0.39 -11.88 -12.24
CA LEU A 596 -0.60 -11.36 -13.18
C LEU A 596 -0.23 -9.95 -13.66
N VAL A 597 -0.57 -9.64 -14.90
CA VAL A 597 -0.59 -8.28 -15.46
C VAL A 597 -2.04 -7.89 -15.66
N ALA A 598 -2.50 -6.91 -14.89
CA ALA A 598 -3.90 -6.51 -14.84
C ALA A 598 -4.32 -5.75 -16.10
N GLY A 599 -5.63 -5.72 -16.35
CA GLY A 599 -6.24 -5.05 -17.48
C GLY A 599 -7.48 -5.77 -17.99
N ASP A 600 -7.91 -5.39 -19.19
CA ASP A 600 -8.95 -6.09 -19.93
C ASP A 600 -8.36 -7.38 -20.55
N PRO A 601 -8.84 -8.59 -20.19
CA PRO A 601 -8.27 -9.84 -20.69
C PRO A 601 -8.41 -10.05 -22.22
N ALA A 602 -9.22 -9.26 -22.92
CA ALA A 602 -9.26 -9.27 -24.38
C ALA A 602 -8.05 -8.54 -25.01
N ARG A 603 -7.28 -7.80 -24.21
CA ARG A 603 -6.14 -7.00 -24.67
C ARG A 603 -4.82 -7.78 -24.55
N PRO A 604 -3.87 -7.58 -25.48
CA PRO A 604 -2.66 -8.40 -25.57
C PRO A 604 -1.70 -8.24 -24.38
N GLU A 605 -1.70 -7.10 -23.69
CA GLU A 605 -0.78 -6.80 -22.58
C GLU A 605 -1.04 -7.60 -21.29
N THR A 606 -2.21 -8.25 -21.18
CA THR A 606 -2.63 -8.94 -19.96
C THR A 606 -2.11 -10.37 -19.86
N TYR A 607 -1.81 -10.79 -18.63
CA TYR A 607 -1.27 -12.11 -18.28
C TYR A 607 -1.83 -12.58 -16.94
N PHE A 608 -2.14 -13.88 -16.81
CA PHE A 608 -2.77 -14.44 -15.60
C PHE A 608 -2.16 -15.80 -15.25
N ALA A 609 -0.87 -15.81 -14.92
CA ALA A 609 -0.10 -17.01 -14.53
C ALA A 609 -0.25 -18.20 -15.51
N GLY A 610 -0.38 -17.93 -16.81
CA GLY A 610 -0.56 -18.94 -17.86
C GLY A 610 -2.00 -19.46 -18.02
N TYR A 611 -2.97 -18.97 -17.24
CA TYR A 611 -4.37 -19.34 -17.38
C TYR A 611 -5.00 -18.76 -18.65
N ASP A 612 -6.04 -19.44 -19.14
CA ASP A 612 -6.83 -19.00 -20.28
C ASP A 612 -7.59 -17.71 -19.94
N LYS A 613 -7.04 -16.57 -20.37
CA LYS A 613 -7.60 -15.25 -20.07
C LYS A 613 -8.99 -15.00 -20.64
N SER A 614 -9.49 -15.82 -21.58
CA SER A 614 -10.89 -15.72 -22.01
C SER A 614 -11.90 -16.09 -20.91
N LYS A 615 -11.43 -16.69 -19.82
CA LYS A 615 -12.23 -17.19 -18.69
C LYS A 615 -12.04 -16.40 -17.40
N VAL A 616 -11.24 -15.34 -17.41
CA VAL A 616 -10.97 -14.55 -16.19
C VAL A 616 -11.76 -13.25 -16.18
N SER A 617 -12.00 -12.73 -14.98
CA SER A 617 -12.54 -11.38 -14.79
C SER A 617 -11.50 -10.32 -15.14
N ALA A 618 -11.96 -9.17 -15.65
CA ALA A 618 -11.10 -8.00 -15.85
C ALA A 618 -10.79 -7.34 -14.49
N ILE A 619 -9.54 -6.94 -14.28
CA ILE A 619 -9.06 -6.34 -13.04
C ILE A 619 -8.16 -5.14 -13.37
N SER A 620 -8.15 -4.12 -12.52
CA SER A 620 -7.26 -2.96 -12.63
C SER A 620 -6.95 -2.44 -11.24
N CYS A 621 -5.77 -1.86 -11.09
CA CYS A 621 -5.26 -1.26 -9.87
C CYS A 621 -5.37 -2.21 -8.67
N PRO A 622 -4.72 -3.40 -8.74
CA PRO A 622 -4.64 -4.28 -7.58
C PRO A 622 -3.95 -3.53 -6.45
N ASP A 623 -4.56 -3.57 -5.26
CA ASP A 623 -4.14 -2.80 -4.09
C ASP A 623 -3.88 -3.77 -2.92
N ASN A 624 -4.85 -3.95 -2.01
CA ASN A 624 -4.62 -4.81 -0.86
C ASN A 624 -4.72 -6.31 -1.22
N LEU A 625 -3.94 -7.12 -0.50
CA LEU A 625 -3.86 -8.56 -0.70
C LEU A 625 -4.26 -9.30 0.58
N GLU A 626 -4.86 -10.48 0.43
CA GLU A 626 -5.12 -11.39 1.55
C GLU A 626 -5.13 -12.85 1.08
N PHE A 627 -4.74 -13.77 1.94
CA PHE A 627 -4.85 -15.21 1.66
C PHE A 627 -5.97 -15.87 2.43
N ASP A 628 -6.78 -16.68 1.74
CA ASP A 628 -7.66 -17.61 2.44
C ASP A 628 -6.87 -18.82 3.02
N PRO A 629 -7.47 -19.59 3.94
CA PRO A 629 -6.82 -20.78 4.49
C PRO A 629 -6.46 -21.88 3.49
N ALA A 630 -6.98 -21.82 2.25
CA ALA A 630 -6.64 -22.74 1.18
C ALA A 630 -5.47 -22.22 0.30
N GLY A 631 -4.98 -21.01 0.54
CA GLY A 631 -3.89 -20.39 -0.22
C GLY A 631 -4.35 -19.74 -1.52
N ASN A 632 -5.65 -19.49 -1.72
CA ASN A 632 -6.09 -18.61 -2.79
C ASN A 632 -5.77 -17.16 -2.40
N LEU A 633 -5.30 -16.39 -3.37
CA LEU A 633 -5.05 -14.96 -3.19
C LEU A 633 -6.35 -14.20 -3.45
N TRP A 634 -6.66 -13.27 -2.56
CA TRP A 634 -7.75 -12.32 -2.65
C TRP A 634 -7.16 -10.93 -2.85
N ILE A 635 -7.64 -10.21 -3.86
CA ILE A 635 -7.04 -8.97 -4.37
C ILE A 635 -8.14 -7.90 -4.39
N SER A 636 -7.99 -6.86 -3.59
CA SER A 636 -8.86 -5.69 -3.67
C SER A 636 -8.35 -4.70 -4.71
N THR A 637 -9.20 -3.77 -5.15
CA THR A 637 -8.84 -2.77 -6.16
C THR A 637 -9.18 -1.35 -5.71
N ASP A 638 -8.35 -0.40 -6.15
CA ASP A 638 -8.56 1.05 -5.98
C ASP A 638 -8.34 1.79 -7.30
N GLY A 639 -9.41 2.30 -7.88
CA GLY A 639 -9.38 3.22 -9.01
C GLY A 639 -9.31 2.51 -10.35
N SER A 640 -10.14 1.48 -10.54
CA SER A 640 -10.28 0.77 -11.82
C SER A 640 -10.41 1.72 -13.02
N VAL A 641 -9.45 1.64 -13.96
CA VAL A 641 -9.50 2.36 -15.24
C VAL A 641 -10.17 1.55 -16.35
N LEU A 642 -10.79 0.42 -16.01
CA LEU A 642 -11.49 -0.40 -16.98
C LEU A 642 -12.86 0.18 -17.30
N SER A 643 -13.30 -0.01 -18.53
CA SER A 643 -14.70 0.22 -18.87
C SER A 643 -15.12 -0.83 -19.89
N ARG A 644 -15.79 -1.90 -19.45
CA ARG A 644 -16.46 -2.85 -20.37
C ARG A 644 -17.96 -2.57 -20.52
N VAL A 645 -18.53 -1.82 -19.59
CA VAL A 645 -19.97 -1.51 -19.57
C VAL A 645 -20.30 -0.14 -20.15
N ASN A 646 -19.34 0.80 -20.23
CA ASN A 646 -19.57 2.18 -20.71
C ASN A 646 -18.37 2.71 -21.54
N GLN A 647 -18.20 2.19 -22.76
CA GLN A 647 -17.08 2.56 -23.65
C GLN A 647 -17.40 3.73 -24.60
N ALA A 648 -18.65 4.22 -24.62
CA ALA A 648 -19.03 5.31 -25.50
C ALA A 648 -18.33 6.61 -25.09
N GLU A 649 -17.91 7.39 -26.10
CA GLU A 649 -17.31 8.70 -25.89
C GLU A 649 -18.25 9.61 -25.09
N GLY A 650 -17.70 10.31 -24.09
CA GLY A 650 -18.47 11.22 -23.24
C GLY A 650 -19.27 10.56 -22.11
N THR A 651 -19.04 9.27 -21.82
CA THR A 651 -19.63 8.60 -20.64
C THR A 651 -18.78 8.79 -19.36
N VAL A 652 -19.33 8.45 -18.19
CA VAL A 652 -18.54 8.37 -16.96
C VAL A 652 -17.67 7.11 -17.03
N GLY A 653 -16.36 7.32 -16.97
CA GLY A 653 -15.36 6.27 -17.08
C GLY A 653 -15.18 5.45 -15.82
N GLY A 654 -14.65 4.23 -16.00
CA GLY A 654 -14.37 3.32 -14.89
C GLY A 654 -15.52 2.35 -14.60
N THR A 655 -15.27 1.47 -13.64
CA THR A 655 -16.25 0.58 -13.02
C THR A 655 -16.04 0.65 -11.52
N ASN A 656 -17.03 0.27 -10.73
CA ASN A 656 -16.82 0.12 -9.30
C ASN A 656 -15.66 -0.85 -9.04
N ASP A 657 -14.87 -0.53 -8.02
CA ASP A 657 -13.83 -1.39 -7.49
C ASP A 657 -14.43 -2.63 -6.80
N GLY A 658 -13.58 -3.59 -6.47
CA GLY A 658 -14.05 -4.84 -5.93
C GLY A 658 -12.98 -5.71 -5.31
N LEU A 659 -13.40 -6.91 -4.91
CA LEU A 659 -12.54 -7.96 -4.40
C LEU A 659 -12.56 -9.13 -5.37
N PHE A 660 -11.39 -9.61 -5.75
CA PHE A 660 -11.19 -10.71 -6.67
C PHE A 660 -10.55 -11.87 -5.93
N ALA A 661 -10.80 -13.10 -6.37
CA ALA A 661 -10.17 -14.29 -5.84
C ALA A 661 -9.50 -15.09 -6.96
N VAL A 662 -8.29 -15.59 -6.71
CA VAL A 662 -7.49 -16.34 -7.68
C VAL A 662 -6.71 -17.46 -7.02
N PRO A 663 -6.78 -18.70 -7.53
CA PRO A 663 -5.94 -19.77 -7.04
C PRO A 663 -4.48 -19.50 -7.38
N THR A 664 -3.60 -19.74 -6.41
CA THR A 664 -2.14 -19.55 -6.61
C THR A 664 -1.44 -20.84 -7.06
N GLN A 665 -2.12 -21.98 -7.06
CA GLN A 665 -1.54 -23.26 -7.42
C GLN A 665 -2.55 -24.19 -8.11
N GLY A 666 -2.02 -25.28 -8.66
CA GLY A 666 -2.80 -26.32 -9.30
C GLY A 666 -3.32 -25.90 -10.67
N ARG A 667 -4.27 -26.67 -11.20
CA ARG A 667 -4.81 -26.50 -12.56
C ARG A 667 -5.56 -25.18 -12.77
N GLU A 668 -6.06 -24.58 -11.68
CA GLU A 668 -6.79 -23.32 -11.70
C GLU A 668 -5.89 -22.12 -11.37
N ARG A 669 -4.56 -22.30 -11.28
CA ARG A 669 -3.63 -21.20 -11.02
C ARG A 669 -3.86 -20.09 -12.05
N GLY A 670 -4.11 -18.87 -11.56
CA GLY A 670 -4.40 -17.72 -12.43
C GLY A 670 -5.85 -17.56 -12.88
N HIS A 671 -6.77 -18.46 -12.47
CA HIS A 671 -8.20 -18.32 -12.75
C HIS A 671 -8.82 -17.23 -11.85
N LEU A 672 -8.61 -15.97 -12.24
CA LEU A 672 -9.06 -14.80 -11.51
C LEU A 672 -10.56 -14.57 -11.70
N LYS A 673 -11.29 -14.43 -10.58
CA LYS A 673 -12.74 -14.25 -10.56
C LYS A 673 -13.13 -13.10 -9.63
N ALA A 674 -13.91 -12.14 -10.14
CA ALA A 674 -14.49 -11.05 -9.35
C ALA A 674 -15.50 -11.59 -8.35
N PHE A 675 -15.22 -11.48 -7.05
CA PHE A 675 -16.09 -11.97 -5.99
C PHE A 675 -17.14 -10.93 -5.61
N LEU A 676 -16.79 -9.66 -5.47
CA LEU A 676 -17.76 -8.58 -5.18
C LEU A 676 -17.33 -7.27 -5.81
N THR A 677 -18.26 -6.31 -5.90
CA THR A 677 -17.97 -4.90 -6.21
C THR A 677 -18.52 -4.01 -5.10
N VAL A 678 -17.83 -2.92 -4.78
CA VAL A 678 -18.24 -1.92 -3.79
C VAL A 678 -19.15 -0.85 -4.40
N PRO A 679 -19.80 0.01 -3.59
CA PRO A 679 -20.64 1.10 -4.07
C PRO A 679 -19.89 2.14 -4.92
N LEU A 680 -20.67 2.96 -5.63
CA LEU A 680 -20.16 4.02 -6.50
C LEU A 680 -19.19 4.95 -5.76
N GLY A 681 -18.03 5.16 -6.37
CA GLY A 681 -17.00 6.07 -5.86
C GLY A 681 -16.27 5.57 -4.62
N ALA A 682 -16.56 4.37 -4.11
CA ALA A 682 -15.75 3.70 -3.10
C ALA A 682 -14.63 2.88 -3.76
N GLU A 683 -13.55 2.67 -3.02
CA GLU A 683 -12.64 1.54 -3.25
C GLU A 683 -13.00 0.34 -2.36
N CYS A 684 -12.46 -0.82 -2.72
CA CYS A 684 -12.45 -1.99 -1.86
C CYS A 684 -11.08 -2.09 -1.19
N SER A 685 -11.03 -2.04 0.13
CA SER A 685 -9.78 -2.18 0.89
C SER A 685 -9.94 -3.14 2.07
N GLY A 686 -8.83 -3.41 2.75
CA GLY A 686 -8.74 -4.26 3.94
C GLY A 686 -9.43 -5.62 3.81
N PRO A 687 -9.23 -6.42 2.75
CA PRO A 687 -9.82 -7.75 2.66
C PRO A 687 -9.31 -8.63 3.80
N LEU A 688 -10.22 -9.37 4.42
CA LEU A 688 -9.88 -10.35 5.45
C LEU A 688 -10.74 -11.60 5.27
N ILE A 689 -10.09 -12.76 5.18
CA ILE A 689 -10.78 -14.05 5.15
C ILE A 689 -10.58 -14.74 6.49
N THR A 690 -11.68 -15.00 7.18
CA THR A 690 -11.65 -15.70 8.48
C THR A 690 -11.01 -17.09 8.37
N GLY A 691 -10.32 -17.53 9.43
CA GLY A 691 -9.62 -18.82 9.45
C GLY A 691 -10.52 -20.05 9.27
N ASP A 692 -11.83 -19.94 9.54
CA ASP A 692 -12.82 -20.98 9.23
C ASP A 692 -13.44 -20.85 7.83
N ALA A 693 -13.00 -19.84 7.08
CA ALA A 693 -13.45 -19.46 5.75
C ALA A 693 -14.98 -19.33 5.65
N ARG A 694 -15.65 -18.80 6.68
CA ARG A 694 -17.11 -18.55 6.67
C ARG A 694 -17.48 -17.09 6.44
N SER A 695 -16.52 -16.20 6.54
CA SER A 695 -16.69 -14.76 6.43
C SER A 695 -15.55 -14.15 5.63
N VAL A 696 -15.91 -13.27 4.69
CA VAL A 696 -15.01 -12.31 4.02
C VAL A 696 -15.38 -10.93 4.53
N PHE A 697 -14.45 -10.22 5.16
CA PHE A 697 -14.64 -8.81 5.50
C PHE A 697 -13.98 -7.96 4.42
N VAL A 698 -14.59 -6.80 4.16
CA VAL A 698 -14.02 -5.74 3.33
C VAL A 698 -14.31 -4.40 3.99
N ALA A 699 -13.36 -3.48 3.86
CA ALA A 699 -13.56 -2.08 4.17
C ALA A 699 -14.02 -1.37 2.89
N VAL A 700 -15.17 -0.70 2.98
CA VAL A 700 -15.68 0.16 1.91
C VAL A 700 -15.24 1.57 2.27
N GLN A 701 -14.09 1.98 1.74
CA GLN A 701 -13.32 3.12 2.29
C GLN A 701 -14.04 4.45 2.07
N HIS A 702 -14.37 4.88 0.85
CA HIS A 702 -14.88 6.24 0.59
C HIS A 702 -16.09 6.31 -0.36
N PRO A 703 -17.25 5.71 -0.03
CA PRO A 703 -18.42 5.73 -0.90
C PRO A 703 -18.84 7.16 -1.26
N GLY A 704 -19.05 7.41 -2.56
CA GLY A 704 -19.45 8.71 -3.08
C GLY A 704 -18.30 9.70 -3.29
N GLU A 705 -17.04 9.27 -3.24
CA GLU A 705 -15.87 10.09 -3.57
C GLU A 705 -15.74 10.29 -5.09
N THR A 706 -16.73 10.97 -5.66
CA THR A 706 -16.76 11.37 -7.05
C THR A 706 -16.70 12.89 -7.15
N SER A 707 -16.17 13.42 -8.24
CA SER A 707 -16.04 14.86 -8.44
C SER A 707 -17.39 15.59 -8.30
N GLY A 708 -17.42 16.63 -7.47
CA GLY A 708 -18.63 17.42 -7.19
C GLY A 708 -19.60 16.81 -6.16
N SER A 709 -19.30 15.62 -5.62
CA SER A 709 -20.09 15.02 -4.55
C SER A 709 -19.86 15.77 -3.22
N THR A 710 -20.95 16.06 -2.50
CA THR A 710 -20.92 16.73 -1.18
C THR A 710 -21.98 16.13 -0.26
N VAL A 711 -21.99 16.45 1.04
CA VAL A 711 -23.09 16.07 1.96
C VAL A 711 -24.45 16.58 1.47
N ASP A 712 -24.47 17.73 0.78
CA ASP A 712 -25.70 18.36 0.32
C ASP A 712 -26.18 17.79 -1.03
N THR A 713 -25.26 17.26 -1.84
CA THR A 713 -25.53 16.59 -3.13
C THR A 713 -24.69 15.31 -3.29
N PRO A 714 -24.94 14.26 -2.47
CA PRO A 714 -24.09 13.09 -2.46
C PRO A 714 -24.37 12.18 -3.65
N THR A 715 -23.34 11.63 -4.27
CA THR A 715 -23.46 10.64 -5.36
C THR A 715 -23.64 9.21 -4.85
N SER A 716 -23.25 8.93 -3.59
CA SER A 716 -23.53 7.70 -2.88
C SER A 716 -24.32 7.98 -1.61
N THR A 717 -25.21 7.06 -1.26
CA THR A 717 -25.97 7.08 -0.01
C THR A 717 -25.78 5.80 0.81
N TRP A 718 -24.84 4.95 0.40
CA TRP A 718 -24.50 3.72 1.07
C TRP A 718 -23.81 3.99 2.43
N PRO A 719 -24.07 3.18 3.47
CA PRO A 719 -24.93 2.00 3.51
C PRO A 719 -26.37 2.29 3.92
N ASP A 720 -26.63 3.44 4.56
CA ASP A 720 -27.89 3.68 5.28
C ASP A 720 -29.07 4.00 4.33
N ARG A 721 -28.80 4.55 3.13
CA ARG A 721 -29.80 4.93 2.11
C ARG A 721 -30.96 5.75 2.68
N ARG A 722 -30.63 6.72 3.53
CA ARG A 722 -31.64 7.50 4.26
C ARG A 722 -32.55 8.24 3.26
N PRO A 723 -33.88 8.15 3.38
CA PRO A 723 -34.80 8.80 2.44
C PRO A 723 -34.82 10.32 2.59
N VAL A 724 -34.35 10.84 3.73
CA VAL A 724 -34.31 12.27 4.06
C VAL A 724 -32.90 12.60 4.50
N ARG A 725 -32.31 13.64 3.89
CA ARG A 725 -30.93 14.08 4.13
C ARG A 725 -29.92 12.91 4.03
N PRO A 726 -29.86 12.23 2.87
CA PRO A 726 -28.89 11.15 2.68
C PRO A 726 -27.46 11.65 2.79
N TYR A 727 -26.56 10.77 3.17
CA TYR A 727 -25.12 10.97 3.14
C TYR A 727 -24.41 9.61 3.14
N PRO A 728 -23.22 9.49 2.56
CA PRO A 728 -22.45 8.26 2.56
C PRO A 728 -21.76 8.02 3.91
N ARG A 729 -21.50 6.75 4.26
CA ARG A 729 -20.67 6.39 5.40
C ARG A 729 -19.67 5.29 5.03
N PRO A 730 -18.36 5.58 5.05
CA PRO A 730 -17.32 4.54 5.09
C PRO A 730 -17.67 3.45 6.09
N SER A 731 -17.62 2.17 5.68
CA SER A 731 -18.04 1.08 6.58
C SER A 731 -17.32 -0.24 6.30
N VAL A 732 -17.12 -1.01 7.37
CA VAL A 732 -16.70 -2.42 7.30
C VAL A 732 -17.94 -3.28 7.07
N ALA A 733 -17.92 -4.06 6.00
CA ALA A 733 -18.93 -5.05 5.68
C ALA A 733 -18.38 -6.47 5.78
N VAL A 734 -19.25 -7.43 6.10
CA VAL A 734 -18.94 -8.85 6.09
C VAL A 734 -19.86 -9.60 5.12
N VAL A 735 -19.27 -10.36 4.21
CA VAL A 735 -19.93 -11.21 3.22
C VAL A 735 -19.81 -12.66 3.65
N PHE A 736 -20.92 -13.39 3.55
CA PHE A 736 -21.02 -14.79 3.97
C PHE A 736 -22.05 -15.55 3.16
N ARG A 737 -21.92 -16.88 3.11
CA ARG A 737 -22.91 -17.73 2.45
C ARG A 737 -24.18 -17.87 3.27
N GLN A 738 -25.32 -17.86 2.59
CA GLN A 738 -26.64 -18.01 3.22
C GLN A 738 -26.83 -19.39 3.86
N ASP A 739 -26.15 -20.41 3.35
CA ASP A 739 -26.20 -21.79 3.84
C ASP A 739 -25.14 -22.10 4.91
N GLY A 740 -24.33 -21.10 5.32
CA GLY A 740 -23.25 -21.27 6.29
C GLY A 740 -22.02 -22.03 5.75
N GLY A 741 -21.94 -22.24 4.43
CA GLY A 741 -20.82 -22.87 3.75
C GLY A 741 -19.56 -21.99 3.69
N ARG A 742 -18.53 -22.52 3.01
CA ARG A 742 -17.24 -21.85 2.83
C ARG A 742 -17.36 -20.69 1.85
N VAL A 743 -16.83 -19.52 2.18
CA VAL A 743 -16.67 -18.42 1.22
C VAL A 743 -15.72 -18.83 0.08
N GLY A 744 -16.02 -18.34 -1.11
CA GLY A 744 -15.37 -18.78 -2.35
C GLY A 744 -15.94 -20.10 -2.92
N SER A 745 -16.81 -20.83 -2.22
CA SER A 745 -17.53 -21.97 -2.81
C SER A 745 -18.83 -21.58 -3.51
#